data_AF-A0A960SY76-F1
#
_entry.id   AF-A0A960SY76-F1
#
_cell.length_a   1.000
_cell.length_b   1.000
_cell.length_c   1.000
_cell.angle_alpha   90.00
_cell.angle_beta   90.00
_cell.angle_gamma   90.00
#
_symmetry.space_group_name_H-M   'P 1'
#
loop_
_entity.id
_entity.type
_entity.pdbx_description
1 polymer ?
#
loop_
_entity_poly.entity_id
_entity_poly.type
_entity_poly.pdbx_seq_one_letter_code
_entity_poly.pdbx_strand_id
1 'polypeptide(L)'
;MTSRKLPNPPLSSSDAAPQRSRRKLARIPIGLLACLLAATSQIHGADFIWDNGAGTGQWNSTDANWSGDPWANSPSSDAFFGAVGGTIGLDEAIIAGNVTVGAATGNFANLTLSDGSLTASTLTVQGDASNDGGYAWNPTLTMAVPSVSITGDIAVGRANLEIASGSVTADRIIASSASADWARLVVSGGTLTATNGIDGSTNGSVTFAIDLNGGTLRAPSIHVADREIGTYNNAWFTFNGGTLEATADNSDFITLYGGNENAYIGNGGAVIDTAGHDIGINANLVAGGVGGLSKLGQGTLILGGLNTYIGPTTVQEGTLRIHRPTSRMEVMPGGLLELGFSGSSSLRVLVIDGVSLPPGVYNASTHPGRLSGTGSLVVSSGYSNEPWPGVSDGISSFRRMKYGYFVHYVFGGTRKSDGDWPSDANDMADRFDAEGFAEDLASMGVEYVIFTAWHFNVVCLWPSAAMEQWMPGHTVNRDLLGDLLDAVKAKGIRVLFYTHPRDGHDMSAADQITTGWGGPGVGADPDWNLFDRQKWNDFTNDIYADLIDRYGSRIDGLFIDEGSAAGDSWKVVDYPRLRQTIKSRQPDLLMMQNYYGTNYSCDIGATEVSYWQSWVPGTNPDNWPATGRPMSMVMGGNWSATQVPGIYTPRYNTMEMFRMTVLRAGVNSTDGGGVNWASGPYAGGGWETGVLEQMQEMGSWIAPIRPSICDTFPSQSWITPPNSTINGLSNGIVATRSASDGREFIHVLTPPAGNSLTVPAPADGRGYASASLLESGNPVDLVRNGDGSLTLTLQSGDAWSPRNTVIALEPVTVTWNGNTNDAGPGTAAWADWMDNFTGGVPIPTRFRSGDNVDFTGQGAASVVPWVADFSVGDLRFSGKDYHIRPSGAPILTLASGRMDVAEGITATFEEGAPGGSLTLAGSNGLTKTGGGTLVLDLPSQVTGNTNLTGGVLAVRPGALGSTGNIVFDG
;
A
#
# COMPACT_ATOMS: atom_id res chain seq x y z
N MET A 1 53.34 63.09 -2.92
CA MET A 1 52.69 62.92 -1.61
C MET A 1 51.29 62.39 -1.88
N THR A 2 51.03 61.07 -1.80
CA THR A 2 50.79 60.22 -0.60
C THR A 2 49.46 60.53 0.09
N SER A 3 48.50 59.60 0.25
CA SER A 3 48.38 58.21 -0.26
C SER A 3 46.93 57.65 -0.16
N ARG A 4 46.68 56.54 -0.88
CA ARG A 4 45.48 55.65 -0.91
C ARG A 4 45.04 55.13 0.50
N LYS A 5 43.84 54.54 0.74
CA LYS A 5 42.46 54.47 0.13
C LYS A 5 41.57 53.53 1.02
N LEU A 6 40.26 53.39 0.72
CA LEU A 6 39.24 52.39 1.20
C LEU A 6 38.44 52.77 2.49
N PRO A 7 37.23 52.20 2.77
CA PRO A 7 36.36 51.27 2.00
C PRO A 7 34.88 51.76 1.72
N ASN A 8 34.01 50.86 1.21
CA ASN A 8 32.58 51.02 0.77
C ASN A 8 31.55 50.87 1.96
N PRO A 9 30.19 50.81 1.82
CA PRO A 9 29.20 50.90 0.69
C PRO A 9 28.03 51.93 1.00
N PRO A 10 26.67 51.76 0.84
CA PRO A 10 25.76 50.95 -0.04
C PRO A 10 24.47 51.66 -0.65
N LEU A 11 23.76 50.94 -1.56
CA LEU A 11 22.27 50.79 -1.79
C LEU A 11 21.27 51.88 -2.31
N SER A 12 20.21 51.33 -2.99
CA SER A 12 18.78 51.71 -3.22
C SER A 12 18.26 52.70 -4.31
N SER A 13 17.69 52.12 -5.40
CA SER A 13 16.34 52.30 -6.05
C SER A 13 15.72 53.65 -6.50
N SER A 14 15.21 53.72 -7.76
CA SER A 14 13.77 53.93 -8.15
C SER A 14 13.53 54.01 -9.69
N ASP A 15 12.29 53.82 -10.15
CA ASP A 15 11.87 53.64 -11.58
C ASP A 15 11.56 54.90 -12.41
N ALA A 16 11.60 54.78 -13.75
CA ALA A 16 10.70 55.48 -14.70
C ALA A 16 10.82 55.01 -16.19
N ALA A 17 9.71 55.07 -16.93
CA ALA A 17 9.58 55.00 -18.40
C ALA A 17 8.42 55.97 -18.84
N PRO A 18 8.05 56.20 -20.13
CA PRO A 18 8.45 55.54 -21.39
C PRO A 18 8.56 56.45 -22.66
N GLN A 19 8.60 55.80 -23.85
CA GLN A 19 8.02 56.20 -25.16
C GLN A 19 8.78 57.01 -26.25
N ARG A 20 8.69 56.42 -27.48
CA ARG A 20 8.43 57.01 -28.83
C ARG A 20 9.55 57.69 -29.64
N SER A 21 9.77 57.11 -30.82
CA SER A 21 10.19 57.80 -32.07
C SER A 21 9.06 57.70 -33.13
N ARG A 22 8.98 58.65 -34.10
CA ARG A 22 7.87 58.74 -35.09
C ARG A 22 8.35 58.68 -36.54
N ARG A 23 7.71 57.77 -37.30
CA ARG A 23 7.48 57.70 -38.76
C ARG A 23 7.96 58.86 -39.65
N LYS A 24 8.61 58.50 -40.76
CA LYS A 24 8.22 58.85 -42.14
C LYS A 24 8.61 57.69 -43.08
N LEU A 25 8.10 57.50 -44.31
CA LEU A 25 6.77 57.63 -44.93
C LEU A 25 7.01 57.39 -46.45
N ALA A 26 6.56 56.27 -46.99
CA ALA A 26 6.38 56.04 -48.43
C ALA A 26 5.32 54.93 -48.62
N ARG A 27 4.54 54.98 -49.70
CA ARG A 27 3.49 53.98 -50.00
C ARG A 27 3.31 53.83 -51.51
N ILE A 28 3.43 52.58 -51.99
CA ILE A 28 2.65 51.94 -53.08
C ILE A 28 2.80 52.58 -54.49
N PRO A 29 3.23 51.80 -55.50
CA PRO A 29 2.25 51.31 -56.47
C PRO A 29 2.04 49.79 -56.47
N ILE A 30 0.87 49.41 -56.97
CA ILE A 30 0.33 48.05 -57.14
C ILE A 30 1.21 47.17 -58.04
N GLY A 31 1.37 45.90 -57.66
CA GLY A 31 1.87 44.81 -58.51
C GLY A 31 1.40 43.47 -57.95
N LEU A 32 0.69 42.67 -58.75
CA LEU A 32 0.11 41.39 -58.34
C LEU A 32 1.03 40.22 -58.73
N LEU A 33 0.81 39.08 -58.05
CA LEU A 33 1.20 37.71 -58.45
C LEU A 33 2.61 37.18 -58.09
N ALA A 34 2.61 35.94 -57.60
CA ALA A 34 3.70 34.96 -57.57
C ALA A 34 5.03 35.31 -56.86
N CYS A 35 5.10 34.99 -55.56
CA CYS A 35 6.27 34.29 -54.99
C CYS A 35 5.85 33.56 -53.68
N LEU A 36 5.10 32.46 -53.81
CA LEU A 36 4.89 31.54 -52.69
C LEU A 36 6.19 30.75 -52.46
N LEU A 37 6.82 30.94 -51.30
CA LEU A 37 7.71 29.94 -50.71
C LEU A 37 6.86 29.08 -49.78
N ALA A 38 6.08 28.18 -50.37
CA ALA A 38 5.42 27.11 -49.63
C ALA A 38 6.47 26.10 -49.17
N ALA A 39 6.35 25.60 -47.94
CA ALA A 39 6.99 24.34 -47.58
C ALA A 39 6.33 23.24 -48.41
N THR A 40 7.12 22.49 -49.17
CA THR A 40 6.59 21.49 -50.11
C THR A 40 6.29 20.18 -49.39
N SER A 41 5.05 19.99 -48.97
CA SER A 41 4.45 18.66 -49.06
C SER A 41 4.39 18.25 -50.53
N GLN A 42 4.55 16.96 -50.84
CA GLN A 42 4.22 16.46 -52.16
C GLN A 42 2.70 16.38 -52.28
N ILE A 43 2.11 17.30 -53.03
CA ILE A 43 0.68 17.24 -53.36
C ILE A 43 0.45 15.99 -54.22
N HIS A 44 -0.09 14.94 -53.60
CA HIS A 44 -0.70 13.81 -54.31
C HIS A 44 -2.14 14.16 -54.71
N GLY A 45 -2.84 13.21 -55.34
CA GLY A 45 -4.03 13.49 -56.13
C GLY A 45 -5.30 13.75 -55.34
N ALA A 46 -5.45 14.99 -54.83
CA ALA A 46 -6.64 15.54 -54.18
C ALA A 46 -7.04 14.85 -52.85
N ASP A 47 -6.74 15.52 -51.75
CA ASP A 47 -7.17 15.18 -50.40
C ASP A 47 -8.71 15.02 -50.34
N PHE A 48 -9.20 13.87 -49.89
CA PHE A 48 -10.60 13.67 -49.57
C PHE A 48 -10.89 14.41 -48.27
N ILE A 49 -11.74 15.44 -48.30
CA ILE A 49 -12.16 16.17 -47.10
C ILE A 49 -13.38 15.46 -46.52
N TRP A 50 -13.33 15.12 -45.23
CA TRP A 50 -14.47 14.55 -44.52
C TRP A 50 -15.57 15.60 -44.30
N ASP A 51 -16.76 15.33 -44.82
CA ASP A 51 -17.95 16.18 -44.67
C ASP A 51 -19.14 15.45 -44.00
N ASN A 52 -19.06 14.12 -43.82
CA ASN A 52 -20.14 13.26 -43.31
C ASN A 52 -21.47 13.44 -44.09
N GLY A 53 -21.40 13.66 -45.42
CA GLY A 53 -22.55 13.90 -46.28
C GLY A 53 -23.64 12.81 -46.30
N ALA A 54 -23.31 11.56 -45.97
CA ALA A 54 -24.29 10.48 -45.78
C ALA A 54 -24.84 10.40 -44.34
N GLY A 55 -24.19 11.06 -43.37
CA GLY A 55 -24.61 11.13 -41.97
C GLY A 55 -24.40 9.84 -41.17
N THR A 56 -23.73 8.84 -41.73
CA THR A 56 -23.54 7.52 -41.10
C THR A 56 -22.41 7.48 -40.08
N GLY A 57 -21.48 8.45 -40.13
CA GLY A 57 -20.28 8.45 -39.30
C GLY A 57 -19.31 7.32 -39.63
N GLN A 58 -19.44 6.66 -40.79
CA GLN A 58 -18.59 5.53 -41.18
C GLN A 58 -17.52 5.95 -42.20
N TRP A 59 -16.27 5.57 -41.93
CA TRP A 59 -15.21 5.54 -42.92
C TRP A 59 -15.29 4.18 -43.62
N ASN A 60 -15.79 4.18 -44.85
CA ASN A 60 -15.82 3.05 -45.77
C ASN A 60 -15.82 3.56 -47.22
N SER A 61 -15.72 2.65 -48.18
CA SER A 61 -15.73 2.93 -49.63
C SER A 61 -17.13 3.03 -50.24
N THR A 62 -18.21 2.91 -49.45
CA THR A 62 -19.60 2.96 -49.92
C THR A 62 -20.32 4.28 -49.63
N ASP A 63 -19.96 4.95 -48.54
CA ASP A 63 -20.72 6.09 -48.02
C ASP A 63 -20.17 7.42 -48.52
N ALA A 64 -21.08 8.32 -48.90
CA ALA A 64 -20.76 9.67 -49.36
C ALA A 64 -20.45 10.62 -48.18
N ASN A 65 -19.46 10.26 -47.35
CA ASN A 65 -18.96 11.05 -46.22
C ASN A 65 -17.74 11.93 -46.55
N TRP A 66 -17.38 11.99 -47.84
CA TRP A 66 -16.19 12.62 -48.37
C TRP A 66 -16.54 13.56 -49.53
N SER A 67 -15.78 14.64 -49.67
CA SER A 67 -16.01 15.71 -50.64
C SER A 67 -15.73 15.29 -52.10
N GLY A 68 -16.66 14.58 -52.74
CA GLY A 68 -16.59 14.25 -54.17
C GLY A 68 -16.97 12.81 -54.48
N ASP A 69 -16.02 12.05 -55.01
CA ASP A 69 -16.17 10.62 -55.27
C ASP A 69 -16.02 9.80 -53.97
N PRO A 70 -16.56 8.56 -53.89
CA PRO A 70 -16.39 7.70 -52.72
C PRO A 70 -14.93 7.39 -52.37
N TRP A 71 -14.67 7.08 -51.11
CA TRP A 71 -13.32 6.79 -50.61
C TRP A 71 -12.68 5.62 -51.35
N ALA A 72 -11.62 5.91 -52.12
CA ALA A 72 -10.98 4.93 -53.01
C ALA A 72 -10.07 3.89 -52.31
N ASN A 73 -10.03 3.90 -50.97
CA ASN A 73 -9.35 2.93 -50.09
C ASN A 73 -7.96 2.47 -50.58
N SER A 74 -7.05 3.44 -50.71
CA SER A 74 -5.77 3.31 -51.42
C SER A 74 -4.64 4.09 -50.74
N PRO A 75 -3.36 3.63 -50.81
CA PRO A 75 -2.19 4.40 -50.38
C PRO A 75 -1.95 5.72 -51.14
N SER A 76 -2.80 6.03 -52.12
CA SER A 76 -2.79 7.30 -52.87
C SER A 76 -3.94 8.26 -52.48
N SER A 77 -4.82 7.84 -51.57
CA SER A 77 -5.94 8.63 -51.06
C SER A 77 -5.53 9.31 -49.77
N ASP A 78 -5.34 10.63 -49.80
CA ASP A 78 -5.07 11.42 -48.60
C ASP A 78 -6.40 11.83 -47.94
N ALA A 79 -6.48 11.78 -46.61
CA ALA A 79 -7.69 12.03 -45.83
C ALA A 79 -7.53 13.26 -44.92
N PHE A 80 -8.44 14.23 -45.04
CA PHE A 80 -8.44 15.46 -44.25
C PHE A 80 -9.71 15.63 -43.42
N PHE A 81 -9.58 15.53 -42.10
CA PHE A 81 -10.62 15.83 -41.12
C PHE A 81 -10.43 17.26 -40.61
N GLY A 82 -11.23 18.20 -41.11
CA GLY A 82 -11.18 19.62 -40.71
C GLY A 82 -11.77 19.89 -39.33
N ALA A 83 -12.78 20.76 -39.26
CA ALA A 83 -13.53 21.07 -38.03
C ALA A 83 -14.54 19.95 -37.66
N VAL A 84 -14.06 18.70 -37.65
CA VAL A 84 -14.84 17.47 -37.40
C VAL A 84 -14.75 17.10 -35.91
N GLY A 85 -15.72 16.33 -35.40
CA GLY A 85 -15.70 15.72 -34.07
C GLY A 85 -16.81 14.68 -33.92
N GLY A 86 -16.87 14.01 -32.77
CA GLY A 86 -17.72 12.84 -32.54
C GLY A 86 -16.97 11.53 -32.80
N THR A 87 -17.70 10.46 -33.12
CA THR A 87 -17.11 9.14 -33.43
C THR A 87 -17.14 8.86 -34.93
N ILE A 88 -16.05 8.31 -35.46
CA ILE A 88 -15.95 7.75 -36.81
C ILE A 88 -15.64 6.26 -36.69
N GLY A 89 -16.59 5.42 -37.10
CA GLY A 89 -16.40 3.98 -37.18
C GLY A 89 -15.65 3.61 -38.45
N LEU A 90 -14.76 2.62 -38.36
CA LEU A 90 -14.09 2.02 -39.53
C LEU A 90 -14.80 0.69 -39.86
N ASP A 91 -15.89 0.75 -40.64
CA ASP A 91 -16.72 -0.43 -40.97
C ASP A 91 -15.99 -1.43 -41.91
N GLU A 92 -14.86 -1.01 -42.50
CA GLU A 92 -13.92 -1.89 -43.21
C GLU A 92 -12.45 -1.60 -42.83
N ALA A 93 -11.52 -2.40 -43.35
CA ALA A 93 -10.09 -2.12 -43.24
C ALA A 93 -9.72 -0.94 -44.17
N ILE A 94 -9.28 0.16 -43.56
CA ILE A 94 -8.94 1.40 -44.25
C ILE A 94 -7.46 1.45 -44.62
N ILE A 95 -7.19 1.89 -45.84
CA ILE A 95 -5.86 2.15 -46.40
C ILE A 95 -5.85 3.59 -46.95
N ALA A 96 -4.93 4.41 -46.47
CA ALA A 96 -4.76 5.81 -46.84
C ALA A 96 -3.31 6.12 -47.24
N GLY A 97 -3.12 7.24 -47.94
CA GLY A 97 -1.85 7.94 -48.04
C GLY A 97 -1.58 8.70 -46.73
N ASN A 98 -1.67 10.03 -46.75
CA ASN A 98 -1.56 10.86 -45.55
C ASN A 98 -2.91 11.01 -44.85
N VAL A 99 -2.94 10.96 -43.51
CA VAL A 99 -4.13 11.29 -42.71
C VAL A 99 -3.85 12.56 -41.91
N THR A 100 -4.74 13.54 -41.96
CA THR A 100 -4.61 14.80 -41.22
C THR A 100 -5.90 15.11 -40.46
N VAL A 101 -5.76 15.41 -39.17
CA VAL A 101 -6.85 15.80 -38.26
C VAL A 101 -6.57 17.20 -37.72
N GLY A 102 -7.47 18.13 -38.02
CA GLY A 102 -7.37 19.55 -37.68
C GLY A 102 -6.38 20.34 -38.54
N ALA A 103 -6.20 21.62 -38.21
CA ALA A 103 -5.28 22.52 -38.91
C ALA A 103 -4.76 23.63 -37.99
N ALA A 104 -3.58 24.15 -38.30
CA ALA A 104 -2.95 25.25 -37.56
C ALA A 104 -3.74 26.58 -37.59
N THR A 105 -4.84 26.66 -38.35
CA THR A 105 -5.72 27.83 -38.47
C THR A 105 -7.10 27.63 -37.82
N GLY A 106 -7.32 26.55 -37.07
CA GLY A 106 -8.59 26.29 -36.39
C GLY A 106 -8.64 24.90 -35.73
N ASN A 107 -9.07 24.86 -34.47
CA ASN A 107 -9.29 23.61 -33.75
C ASN A 107 -10.31 22.70 -34.46
N PHE A 108 -10.03 21.39 -34.45
CA PHE A 108 -11.06 20.36 -34.60
C PHE A 108 -11.84 20.20 -33.29
N ALA A 109 -12.94 19.44 -33.29
CA ALA A 109 -13.64 19.04 -32.08
C ALA A 109 -13.21 17.60 -31.70
N ASN A 110 -13.35 17.21 -30.43
CA ASN A 110 -12.86 15.89 -29.98
C ASN A 110 -13.42 14.75 -30.87
N LEU A 111 -12.51 13.93 -31.38
CA LEU A 111 -12.75 12.96 -32.44
C LEU A 111 -12.26 11.58 -32.00
N THR A 112 -13.12 10.57 -32.12
CA THR A 112 -12.80 9.17 -31.78
C THR A 112 -12.82 8.32 -33.03
N LEU A 113 -11.77 7.53 -33.27
CA LEU A 113 -11.80 6.44 -34.27
C LEU A 113 -12.17 5.13 -33.57
N SER A 114 -13.11 4.36 -34.13
CA SER A 114 -13.60 3.10 -33.55
C SER A 114 -13.70 1.93 -34.54
N ASP A 115 -13.94 0.74 -33.98
CA ASP A 115 -14.39 -0.50 -34.66
C ASP A 115 -13.34 -1.26 -35.49
N GLY A 116 -12.83 -0.71 -36.59
CA GLY A 116 -12.02 -1.44 -37.58
C GLY A 116 -10.51 -1.22 -37.49
N SER A 117 -9.86 -1.03 -38.65
CA SER A 117 -8.41 -0.83 -38.71
C SER A 117 -8.00 0.18 -39.78
N LEU A 118 -6.85 0.83 -39.56
CA LEU A 118 -6.29 1.87 -40.43
C LEU A 118 -4.83 1.55 -40.78
N THR A 119 -4.48 1.59 -42.06
CA THR A 119 -3.10 1.63 -42.55
C THR A 119 -2.86 2.95 -43.28
N ALA A 120 -1.81 3.69 -42.94
CA ALA A 120 -1.50 4.97 -43.57
C ALA A 120 0.02 5.18 -43.79
N SER A 121 0.35 6.19 -44.59
CA SER A 121 1.71 6.67 -44.80
C SER A 121 2.16 7.59 -43.67
N THR A 122 1.32 8.56 -43.29
CA THR A 122 1.56 9.47 -42.14
C THR A 122 0.25 9.77 -41.42
N LEU A 123 0.35 10.23 -40.16
CA LEU A 123 -0.77 10.83 -39.42
C LEU A 123 -0.34 12.17 -38.82
N THR A 124 -1.07 13.25 -39.10
CA THR A 124 -0.87 14.57 -38.47
C THR A 124 -2.09 14.95 -37.62
N VAL A 125 -1.87 15.37 -36.39
CA VAL A 125 -2.92 15.82 -35.45
C VAL A 125 -2.58 17.25 -34.99
N GLN A 126 -3.39 18.23 -35.41
CA GLN A 126 -3.02 19.64 -35.34
C GLN A 126 -4.18 20.52 -34.83
N GLY A 127 -3.98 21.18 -33.70
CA GLY A 127 -4.87 22.25 -33.20
C GLY A 127 -4.46 23.65 -33.66
N ASP A 128 -5.23 24.65 -33.24
CA ASP A 128 -5.06 26.06 -33.62
C ASP A 128 -3.74 26.66 -33.09
N ALA A 129 -2.94 27.25 -34.00
CA ALA A 129 -1.68 27.92 -33.64
C ALA A 129 -1.86 29.20 -32.80
N SER A 130 -3.08 29.73 -32.69
CA SER A 130 -3.40 30.93 -31.91
C SER A 130 -3.89 30.65 -30.48
N ASN A 131 -4.18 29.40 -30.12
CA ASN A 131 -4.52 29.02 -28.74
C ASN A 131 -3.34 29.30 -27.80
N ASP A 132 -3.58 29.98 -26.67
CA ASP A 132 -2.60 30.28 -25.62
C ASP A 132 -2.88 29.59 -24.26
N GLY A 133 -3.95 28.79 -24.15
CA GLY A 133 -4.46 28.24 -22.89
C GLY A 133 -3.83 26.95 -22.34
N GLY A 134 -2.87 26.33 -23.05
CA GLY A 134 -2.26 25.04 -22.66
C GLY A 134 -3.18 23.82 -22.83
N TYR A 135 -2.71 22.65 -22.37
CA TYR A 135 -3.24 21.32 -22.71
C TYR A 135 -4.75 21.08 -22.50
N ALA A 136 -5.40 21.81 -21.58
CA ALA A 136 -6.83 21.66 -21.31
C ALA A 136 -7.73 22.20 -22.44
N TRP A 137 -7.18 22.99 -23.36
CA TRP A 137 -7.88 23.60 -24.50
C TRP A 137 -7.50 22.98 -25.85
N ASN A 138 -6.59 21.99 -25.82
CA ASN A 138 -6.24 21.18 -26.97
C ASN A 138 -7.43 20.26 -27.34
N PRO A 139 -7.80 20.15 -28.63
CA PRO A 139 -8.69 19.10 -29.10
C PRO A 139 -7.99 17.73 -29.05
N THR A 140 -8.76 16.67 -28.79
CA THR A 140 -8.25 15.29 -28.68
C THR A 140 -8.68 14.43 -29.86
N LEU A 141 -7.72 13.73 -30.46
CA LEU A 141 -7.97 12.55 -31.29
C LEU A 141 -7.78 11.30 -30.42
N THR A 142 -8.85 10.55 -30.17
CA THR A 142 -8.82 9.29 -29.39
C THR A 142 -8.88 8.09 -30.33
N MET A 143 -7.93 7.17 -30.17
CA MET A 143 -7.81 5.93 -30.94
C MET A 143 -8.38 4.78 -30.10
N ALA A 144 -9.56 4.30 -30.49
CA ALA A 144 -10.30 3.19 -29.86
C ALA A 144 -10.56 2.05 -30.88
N VAL A 145 -9.57 1.81 -31.75
CA VAL A 145 -9.61 0.86 -32.88
C VAL A 145 -8.69 -0.33 -32.63
N PRO A 146 -9.11 -1.58 -32.94
CA PRO A 146 -8.27 -2.78 -32.82
C PRO A 146 -6.84 -2.66 -33.36
N SER A 147 -6.62 -2.02 -34.52
CA SER A 147 -5.26 -1.78 -35.01
C SER A 147 -5.08 -0.57 -35.92
N VAL A 148 -3.96 0.14 -35.77
CA VAL A 148 -3.48 1.16 -36.72
C VAL A 148 -2.00 0.96 -37.05
N SER A 149 -1.65 1.07 -38.33
CA SER A 149 -0.28 0.97 -38.83
C SER A 149 0.06 2.20 -39.68
N ILE A 150 0.87 3.09 -39.12
CA ILE A 150 1.44 4.24 -39.82
C ILE A 150 2.85 3.84 -40.26
N THR A 151 3.13 3.90 -41.56
CA THR A 151 4.41 3.43 -42.13
C THR A 151 5.53 4.48 -42.08
N GLY A 152 5.19 5.72 -41.74
CA GLY A 152 6.09 6.82 -41.41
C GLY A 152 5.74 7.46 -40.05
N ASP A 153 6.03 8.75 -39.90
CA ASP A 153 5.83 9.49 -38.66
C ASP A 153 4.35 9.75 -38.30
N ILE A 154 4.06 9.78 -37.00
CA ILE A 154 2.91 10.49 -36.43
C ILE A 154 3.38 11.85 -35.89
N ALA A 155 2.75 12.94 -36.34
CA ALA A 155 3.06 14.31 -35.94
C ALA A 155 1.91 14.91 -35.11
N VAL A 156 2.22 15.47 -33.92
CA VAL A 156 1.22 16.07 -33.01
C VAL A 156 1.60 17.50 -32.67
N GLY A 157 0.66 18.45 -32.63
CA GLY A 157 0.92 19.85 -32.27
C GLY A 157 -0.33 20.62 -31.83
N ARG A 158 -0.27 21.34 -30.71
CA ARG A 158 -1.41 22.01 -30.03
C ARG A 158 -2.69 21.16 -29.97
N ALA A 159 -2.51 19.85 -29.83
CA ALA A 159 -3.55 18.83 -29.85
C ALA A 159 -3.12 17.66 -28.97
N ASN A 160 -4.10 16.86 -28.55
CA ASN A 160 -3.87 15.63 -27.81
C ASN A 160 -4.09 14.43 -28.76
N LEU A 161 -3.18 13.46 -28.72
CA LEU A 161 -3.37 12.14 -29.30
C LEU A 161 -3.50 11.13 -28.16
N GLU A 162 -4.65 10.48 -28.04
CA GLU A 162 -4.93 9.47 -27.03
C GLU A 162 -5.01 8.07 -27.64
N ILE A 163 -4.32 7.11 -27.03
CA ILE A 163 -4.43 5.68 -27.32
C ILE A 163 -5.24 5.06 -26.18
N ALA A 164 -6.50 4.72 -26.46
CA ALA A 164 -7.45 4.21 -25.47
C ALA A 164 -7.63 2.69 -25.56
N SER A 165 -7.51 2.10 -26.75
CA SER A 165 -7.57 0.64 -26.95
C SER A 165 -6.83 0.19 -28.21
N GLY A 166 -6.74 -1.14 -28.40
CA GLY A 166 -6.11 -1.74 -29.58
C GLY A 166 -4.59 -1.57 -29.65
N SER A 167 -4.04 -1.62 -30.86
CA SER A 167 -2.59 -1.51 -31.11
C SER A 167 -2.27 -0.51 -32.22
N VAL A 168 -1.44 0.48 -31.92
CA VAL A 168 -1.00 1.52 -32.86
C VAL A 168 0.50 1.38 -33.08
N THR A 169 0.94 1.36 -34.34
CA THR A 169 2.36 1.32 -34.72
C THR A 169 2.69 2.50 -35.64
N ALA A 170 3.84 3.11 -35.44
CA ALA A 170 4.38 4.23 -36.22
C ALA A 170 5.90 4.10 -36.38
N ASP A 171 6.48 4.77 -37.39
CA ASP A 171 7.93 4.89 -37.48
C ASP A 171 8.46 5.68 -36.29
N ARG A 172 7.97 6.92 -36.09
CA ARG A 172 8.25 7.75 -34.92
C ARG A 172 7.02 8.53 -34.48
N ILE A 173 7.05 9.05 -33.26
CA ILE A 173 6.12 10.10 -32.81
C ILE A 173 6.92 11.41 -32.68
N ILE A 174 6.45 12.50 -33.31
CA ILE A 174 7.16 13.78 -33.36
C ILE A 174 6.24 14.98 -33.10
N ALA A 175 6.85 16.13 -32.81
CA ALA A 175 6.13 17.40 -32.83
C ALA A 175 5.76 17.80 -34.27
N SER A 176 4.57 18.36 -34.48
CA SER A 176 4.11 18.83 -35.79
C SER A 176 4.82 20.13 -36.21
N SER A 177 5.44 20.14 -37.39
CA SER A 177 6.12 21.32 -37.93
C SER A 177 5.17 22.50 -38.27
N ALA A 178 3.85 22.28 -38.31
CA ALA A 178 2.87 23.33 -38.55
C ALA A 178 2.61 24.20 -37.30
N SER A 179 2.60 23.61 -36.11
CA SER A 179 2.68 24.31 -34.81
C SER A 179 3.01 23.31 -33.69
N ALA A 180 4.30 23.22 -33.38
CA ALA A 180 4.90 22.15 -32.59
C ALA A 180 4.69 22.21 -31.06
N ASP A 181 4.31 23.36 -30.50
CA ASP A 181 4.11 23.51 -29.05
C ASP A 181 2.86 22.78 -28.55
N TRP A 182 2.84 22.48 -27.25
CA TRP A 182 1.76 21.81 -26.51
C TRP A 182 1.18 20.60 -27.23
N ALA A 183 2.03 19.84 -27.90
CA ALA A 183 1.73 18.48 -28.32
C ALA A 183 1.58 17.58 -27.08
N ARG A 184 0.56 16.74 -27.04
CA ARG A 184 0.36 15.78 -25.93
C ARG A 184 0.06 14.39 -26.48
N LEU A 185 0.84 13.42 -26.03
CA LEU A 185 0.56 12.00 -26.22
C LEU A 185 -0.03 11.45 -24.92
N VAL A 186 -1.11 10.69 -25.01
CA VAL A 186 -1.72 9.98 -23.87
C VAL A 186 -1.85 8.51 -24.23
N VAL A 187 -1.39 7.62 -23.35
CA VAL A 187 -1.70 6.20 -23.40
C VAL A 187 -2.55 5.90 -22.17
N SER A 188 -3.86 5.74 -22.39
CA SER A 188 -4.85 5.37 -21.35
C SER A 188 -5.22 3.89 -21.44
N GLY A 189 -4.99 3.25 -22.58
CA GLY A 189 -5.11 1.81 -22.79
C GLY A 189 -4.39 1.34 -24.05
N GLY A 190 -4.66 0.11 -24.47
CA GLY A 190 -4.08 -0.47 -25.69
C GLY A 190 -2.54 -0.56 -25.68
N THR A 191 -1.92 -0.45 -26.85
CA THR A 191 -0.47 -0.43 -27.04
C THR A 191 -0.08 0.54 -28.15
N LEU A 192 0.94 1.36 -27.92
CA LEU A 192 1.58 2.20 -28.94
C LEU A 192 3.02 1.74 -29.16
N THR A 193 3.45 1.59 -30.42
CA THR A 193 4.81 1.23 -30.80
C THR A 193 5.40 2.28 -31.74
N ALA A 194 6.48 2.94 -31.33
CA ALA A 194 7.23 3.90 -32.14
C ALA A 194 8.59 3.28 -32.52
N THR A 195 8.69 2.67 -33.70
CA THR A 195 9.80 1.72 -34.01
C THR A 195 11.18 2.37 -34.06
N ASN A 196 11.26 3.66 -34.39
CA ASN A 196 12.46 4.49 -34.37
C ASN A 196 12.38 5.61 -33.30
N GLY A 197 11.49 5.46 -32.30
CA GLY A 197 11.46 6.31 -31.10
C GLY A 197 10.51 7.51 -31.15
N ILE A 198 10.55 8.29 -30.07
CA ILE A 198 9.80 9.54 -29.92
C ILE A 198 10.78 10.71 -29.94
N ASP A 199 10.51 11.74 -30.75
CA ASP A 199 11.31 12.95 -30.82
C ASP A 199 10.43 14.21 -30.97
N GLY A 200 9.96 14.71 -29.83
CA GLY A 200 9.30 16.01 -29.72
C GLY A 200 10.24 17.20 -29.95
N SER A 201 11.56 16.99 -29.95
CA SER A 201 12.56 18.06 -30.14
C SER A 201 12.88 18.37 -31.61
N THR A 202 12.39 17.53 -32.54
CA THR A 202 12.52 17.67 -34.01
C THR A 202 12.33 19.09 -34.57
N ASN A 203 11.44 19.90 -33.98
CA ASN A 203 11.12 21.25 -34.43
C ASN A 203 11.71 22.36 -33.53
N GLY A 204 12.72 22.03 -32.73
CA GLY A 204 13.43 22.93 -31.82
C GLY A 204 12.90 22.88 -30.39
N SER A 205 13.16 23.94 -29.62
CA SER A 205 12.57 24.09 -28.28
C SER A 205 11.08 24.37 -28.40
N VAL A 206 10.28 23.36 -28.07
CA VAL A 206 8.81 23.30 -28.15
C VAL A 206 8.33 22.42 -26.99
N THR A 207 7.14 22.65 -26.44
CA THR A 207 6.68 21.85 -25.28
C THR A 207 5.92 20.60 -25.72
N PHE A 208 6.42 19.41 -25.38
CA PHE A 208 5.81 18.10 -25.72
C PHE A 208 5.59 17.27 -24.44
N ALA A 209 4.36 16.76 -24.22
CA ALA A 209 4.01 15.93 -23.07
C ALA A 209 3.64 14.48 -23.46
N ILE A 210 3.87 13.54 -22.53
CA ILE A 210 3.53 12.11 -22.62
C ILE A 210 2.91 11.68 -21.29
N ASP A 211 1.67 11.19 -21.28
CA ASP A 211 1.00 10.66 -20.08
C ASP A 211 0.69 9.16 -20.23
N LEU A 212 1.33 8.33 -19.40
CA LEU A 212 1.11 6.88 -19.31
C LEU A 212 0.09 6.55 -18.20
N ASN A 213 -1.18 6.80 -18.48
CA ASN A 213 -2.32 6.54 -17.58
C ASN A 213 -2.82 5.08 -17.63
N GLY A 214 -2.30 4.28 -18.56
CA GLY A 214 -2.62 2.87 -18.75
C GLY A 214 -1.91 2.32 -19.99
N GLY A 215 -2.32 1.13 -20.45
CA GLY A 215 -1.80 0.53 -21.68
C GLY A 215 -0.28 0.27 -21.68
N THR A 216 0.31 0.26 -22.86
CA THR A 216 1.76 0.06 -23.06
C THR A 216 2.33 0.98 -24.13
N LEU A 217 3.48 1.60 -23.87
CA LEU A 217 4.27 2.36 -24.84
C LEU A 217 5.58 1.63 -25.13
N ARG A 218 5.82 1.26 -26.38
CA ARG A 218 7.02 0.56 -26.89
C ARG A 218 7.88 1.52 -27.71
N ALA A 219 9.15 1.70 -27.33
CA ALA A 219 10.10 2.55 -28.07
C ALA A 219 11.58 2.14 -27.83
N PRO A 220 12.51 2.53 -28.72
CA PRO A 220 13.96 2.45 -28.49
C PRO A 220 14.56 3.73 -27.84
N SER A 221 13.84 4.86 -27.90
CA SER A 221 14.24 6.13 -27.28
C SER A 221 13.06 7.09 -27.16
N ILE A 222 13.12 8.00 -26.18
CA ILE A 222 12.17 9.08 -25.98
C ILE A 222 12.94 10.38 -25.73
N HIS A 223 12.81 11.32 -26.66
CA HIS A 223 13.35 12.68 -26.56
C HIS A 223 12.18 13.67 -26.59
N VAL A 224 11.95 14.42 -25.52
CA VAL A 224 10.91 15.46 -25.47
C VAL A 224 11.44 16.74 -24.86
N ALA A 225 10.81 17.87 -25.16
CA ALA A 225 11.34 19.19 -24.84
C ALA A 225 10.33 20.06 -24.07
N ASP A 226 10.89 21.06 -23.40
CA ASP A 226 10.21 22.20 -22.80
C ASP A 226 10.88 23.51 -23.25
N ARG A 227 10.15 24.61 -23.11
CA ARG A 227 10.62 25.96 -23.42
C ARG A 227 10.11 27.03 -22.46
N GLU A 228 9.00 26.81 -21.76
CA GLU A 228 8.35 27.87 -21.01
C GLU A 228 8.86 27.95 -19.57
N ILE A 229 10.03 28.57 -19.40
CA ILE A 229 10.58 28.92 -18.09
C ILE A 229 9.70 30.00 -17.42
N GLY A 230 8.62 29.54 -16.80
CA GLY A 230 7.63 30.33 -16.07
C GLY A 230 6.90 29.46 -15.05
N THR A 231 6.30 30.06 -14.02
CA THR A 231 5.87 29.38 -12.78
C THR A 231 4.66 28.42 -12.92
N TYR A 232 4.22 28.09 -14.14
CA TYR A 232 2.94 27.42 -14.39
C TYR A 232 2.93 26.34 -15.47
N ASN A 233 3.94 26.23 -16.34
CA ASN A 233 4.04 25.21 -17.37
C ASN A 233 5.33 24.39 -17.18
N ASN A 234 5.20 23.07 -17.12
CA ASN A 234 6.30 22.13 -17.21
C ASN A 234 5.98 21.16 -18.36
N ALA A 235 6.97 20.72 -19.13
CA ALA A 235 6.80 19.49 -19.91
C ALA A 235 6.56 18.31 -18.95
N TRP A 236 5.49 17.56 -19.21
CA TRP A 236 5.12 16.40 -18.41
C TRP A 236 5.42 15.12 -19.18
N PHE A 237 6.44 14.38 -18.74
CA PHE A 237 6.40 12.93 -18.87
C PHE A 237 5.77 12.38 -17.58
N THR A 238 4.55 11.86 -17.64
CA THR A 238 3.83 11.35 -16.47
C THR A 238 3.72 9.83 -16.53
N PHE A 239 4.15 9.16 -15.47
CA PHE A 239 3.89 7.75 -15.22
C PHE A 239 2.71 7.61 -14.26
N ASN A 240 1.62 6.96 -14.66
CA ASN A 240 0.41 6.83 -13.85
C ASN A 240 -0.32 5.49 -14.10
N GLY A 241 0.42 4.38 -14.07
CA GLY A 241 -0.10 3.02 -14.22
C GLY A 241 0.07 2.40 -15.62
N GLY A 242 0.47 3.17 -16.63
CA GLY A 242 0.86 2.64 -17.94
C GLY A 242 2.27 2.03 -17.95
N THR A 243 2.47 1.04 -18.82
CA THR A 243 3.77 0.37 -19.00
C THR A 243 4.62 1.07 -20.07
N LEU A 244 5.89 1.34 -19.77
CA LEU A 244 6.90 1.74 -20.74
C LEU A 244 7.80 0.54 -21.03
N GLU A 245 7.86 0.08 -22.28
CA GLU A 245 8.60 -1.10 -22.72
C GLU A 245 9.72 -0.72 -23.70
N ALA A 246 10.95 -1.15 -23.42
CA ALA A 246 12.10 -0.92 -24.29
C ALA A 246 12.12 -1.88 -25.50
N THR A 247 12.51 -1.38 -26.66
CA THR A 247 12.68 -2.20 -27.90
C THR A 247 14.11 -2.23 -28.44
N ALA A 248 15.07 -1.63 -27.72
CA ALA A 248 16.50 -1.64 -28.02
C ALA A 248 17.32 -1.26 -26.77
N ASP A 249 18.61 -1.60 -26.75
CA ASP A 249 19.54 -1.14 -25.73
C ASP A 249 19.85 0.36 -25.93
N ASN A 250 19.72 1.17 -24.87
CA ASN A 250 19.95 2.61 -24.95
C ASN A 250 20.26 3.24 -23.56
N SER A 251 21.50 3.69 -23.37
CA SER A 251 21.97 4.32 -22.11
C SER A 251 21.38 5.71 -21.81
N ASP A 252 20.70 6.34 -22.77
CA ASP A 252 19.90 7.56 -22.57
C ASP A 252 18.52 7.37 -23.23
N PHE A 253 17.71 6.52 -22.60
CA PHE A 253 16.41 6.07 -23.08
C PHE A 253 15.31 7.13 -22.96
N ILE A 254 15.42 8.01 -21.95
CA ILE A 254 14.53 9.17 -21.77
C ILE A 254 15.39 10.42 -21.54
N THR A 255 15.41 11.29 -22.55
CA THR A 255 16.04 12.62 -22.49
C THR A 255 14.94 13.69 -22.43
N LEU A 256 14.92 14.49 -21.37
CA LEU A 256 13.96 15.59 -21.19
C LEU A 256 14.70 16.93 -21.30
N TYR A 257 14.48 17.68 -22.37
CA TYR A 257 15.18 18.95 -22.61
C TYR A 257 14.48 20.12 -21.91
N GLY A 258 15.06 20.62 -20.82
CA GLY A 258 14.67 21.89 -20.19
C GLY A 258 14.15 21.77 -18.76
N GLY A 259 13.91 22.93 -18.14
CA GLY A 259 13.46 23.03 -16.75
C GLY A 259 14.41 22.36 -15.77
N ASN A 260 13.89 21.38 -15.01
CA ASN A 260 14.65 20.52 -14.10
C ASN A 260 14.78 19.07 -14.63
N GLU A 261 14.46 18.80 -15.90
CA GLU A 261 14.57 17.46 -16.51
C GLU A 261 13.74 16.38 -15.75
N ASN A 262 12.51 16.74 -15.35
CA ASN A 262 11.63 15.95 -14.47
C ASN A 262 10.60 15.09 -15.24
N ALA A 263 10.54 13.79 -14.95
CA ALA A 263 9.37 12.93 -15.17
C ALA A 263 8.61 12.74 -13.84
N TYR A 264 7.27 12.78 -13.89
CA TYR A 264 6.39 12.78 -12.73
C TYR A 264 5.77 11.39 -12.51
N ILE A 265 5.91 10.87 -11.29
CA ILE A 265 5.31 9.61 -10.86
C ILE A 265 3.98 9.90 -10.16
N GLY A 266 2.88 9.71 -10.88
CA GLY A 266 1.49 9.84 -10.41
C GLY A 266 1.06 8.70 -9.49
N ASN A 267 -0.24 8.61 -9.20
CA ASN A 267 -0.77 7.65 -8.21
C ASN A 267 -0.66 6.18 -8.68
N GLY A 268 -0.85 5.91 -9.97
CA GLY A 268 -0.65 4.56 -10.55
C GLY A 268 0.82 4.13 -10.64
N GLY A 269 1.78 5.03 -10.40
CA GLY A 269 3.21 4.76 -10.46
C GLY A 269 3.76 4.56 -11.88
N ALA A 270 5.06 4.25 -11.95
CA ALA A 270 5.74 3.81 -13.16
C ALA A 270 5.80 2.29 -13.24
N VAL A 271 5.49 1.74 -14.41
CA VAL A 271 5.84 0.37 -14.79
C VAL A 271 6.81 0.48 -15.96
N ILE A 272 8.04 0.01 -15.77
CA ILE A 272 9.10 0.06 -16.79
C ILE A 272 9.57 -1.37 -17.06
N ASP A 273 9.22 -1.87 -18.24
CA ASP A 273 9.70 -3.14 -18.76
C ASP A 273 10.92 -2.92 -19.65
N THR A 274 11.96 -3.70 -19.39
CA THR A 274 13.17 -3.73 -20.21
C THR A 274 13.06 -4.65 -21.42
N ALA A 275 12.11 -5.58 -21.45
CA ALA A 275 11.98 -6.64 -22.46
C ALA A 275 13.26 -7.48 -22.72
N GLY A 276 14.28 -7.37 -21.86
CA GLY A 276 15.60 -7.98 -22.03
C GLY A 276 16.73 -7.01 -22.42
N HIS A 277 16.42 -5.72 -22.64
CA HIS A 277 17.36 -4.67 -23.04
C HIS A 277 18.01 -3.92 -21.89
N ASP A 278 19.22 -3.41 -22.11
CA ASP A 278 19.92 -2.52 -21.17
C ASP A 278 19.60 -1.05 -21.49
N ILE A 279 18.83 -0.39 -20.62
CA ILE A 279 18.39 1.00 -20.78
C ILE A 279 18.76 1.91 -19.60
N GLY A 280 19.02 3.19 -19.87
CA GLY A 280 19.35 4.20 -18.86
C GLY A 280 18.38 5.39 -18.86
N ILE A 281 17.99 5.87 -17.68
CA ILE A 281 17.18 7.08 -17.48
C ILE A 281 18.00 8.08 -16.66
N ASN A 282 18.38 9.18 -17.30
CA ASN A 282 19.13 10.27 -16.66
C ASN A 282 18.22 11.39 -16.13
N ALA A 283 16.99 11.49 -16.65
CA ALA A 283 15.93 12.35 -16.12
C ALA A 283 15.61 12.06 -14.64
N ASN A 284 15.14 13.08 -13.92
CA ASN A 284 14.72 12.99 -12.54
C ASN A 284 13.32 12.37 -12.42
N LEU A 285 13.17 11.29 -11.64
CA LEU A 285 11.88 10.66 -11.37
C LEU A 285 11.29 11.25 -10.08
N VAL A 286 10.40 12.23 -10.21
CA VAL A 286 9.89 13.03 -9.07
C VAL A 286 8.44 12.68 -8.71
N ALA A 287 8.02 12.93 -7.47
CA ALA A 287 6.63 12.70 -7.06
C ALA A 287 5.64 13.63 -7.80
N GLY A 288 4.70 13.05 -8.53
CA GLY A 288 3.44 13.68 -8.97
C GLY A 288 2.21 13.14 -8.23
N GLY A 289 2.39 12.11 -7.40
CA GLY A 289 1.36 11.41 -6.62
C GLY A 289 2.01 10.41 -5.67
N VAL A 290 1.25 9.44 -5.17
CA VAL A 290 1.71 8.44 -4.18
C VAL A 290 2.41 7.21 -4.78
N GLY A 291 2.50 7.11 -6.11
CA GLY A 291 3.01 5.93 -6.81
C GLY A 291 4.51 5.69 -6.65
N GLY A 292 4.90 4.46 -7.01
CA GLY A 292 6.28 3.98 -7.00
C GLY A 292 6.81 3.62 -8.39
N LEU A 293 7.82 2.77 -8.45
CA LEU A 293 8.41 2.24 -9.69
C LEU A 293 8.43 0.71 -9.65
N SER A 294 7.76 0.05 -10.60
CA SER A 294 7.92 -1.38 -10.89
C SER A 294 8.87 -1.58 -12.07
N LYS A 295 9.93 -2.39 -11.87
CA LYS A 295 10.90 -2.79 -12.89
C LYS A 295 10.61 -4.23 -13.35
N LEU A 296 10.32 -4.38 -14.64
CA LEU A 296 10.02 -5.65 -15.31
C LEU A 296 11.08 -6.01 -16.37
N GLY A 297 10.98 -7.23 -16.90
CA GLY A 297 11.85 -7.79 -17.94
C GLY A 297 13.27 -8.10 -17.47
N GLN A 298 13.97 -8.95 -18.21
CA GLN A 298 15.27 -9.52 -17.81
C GLN A 298 16.47 -8.58 -17.95
N GLY A 299 16.32 -7.43 -18.63
CA GLY A 299 17.41 -6.48 -18.89
C GLY A 299 17.73 -5.55 -17.72
N THR A 300 18.73 -4.69 -17.90
CA THR A 300 19.16 -3.69 -16.90
C THR A 300 18.44 -2.36 -17.09
N LEU A 301 17.78 -1.87 -16.04
CA LEU A 301 17.39 -0.46 -15.93
C LEU A 301 18.44 0.29 -15.09
N ILE A 302 19.04 1.34 -15.65
CA ILE A 302 20.01 2.20 -14.97
C ILE A 302 19.33 3.53 -14.62
N LEU A 303 19.23 3.88 -13.35
CA LEU A 303 18.73 5.19 -12.90
C LEU A 303 19.91 6.12 -12.56
N GLY A 304 20.14 7.11 -13.41
CA GLY A 304 21.18 8.15 -13.25
C GLY A 304 20.68 9.40 -12.52
N GLY A 305 19.41 9.78 -12.72
CA GLY A 305 18.79 10.98 -12.16
C GLY A 305 18.49 10.93 -10.66
N LEU A 306 17.86 12.00 -10.15
CA LEU A 306 17.29 12.05 -8.81
C LEU A 306 15.96 11.30 -8.77
N ASN A 307 15.83 10.34 -7.85
CA ASN A 307 14.59 9.63 -7.59
C ASN A 307 13.96 10.18 -6.31
N THR A 308 12.83 10.88 -6.42
CA THR A 308 12.11 11.50 -5.29
C THR A 308 10.62 11.19 -5.28
N TYR A 309 10.17 10.18 -6.03
CA TYR A 309 8.86 9.57 -5.85
C TYR A 309 8.76 8.86 -4.48
N ILE A 310 7.53 8.72 -3.97
CA ILE A 310 7.29 8.34 -2.57
C ILE A 310 6.76 6.91 -2.38
N GLY A 311 6.25 6.27 -3.44
CA GLY A 311 5.92 4.85 -3.44
C GLY A 311 7.17 3.94 -3.54
N PRO A 312 6.98 2.61 -3.45
CA PRO A 312 8.07 1.65 -3.45
C PRO A 312 8.77 1.52 -4.82
N THR A 313 10.06 1.19 -4.79
CA THR A 313 10.78 0.69 -5.96
C THR A 313 10.83 -0.83 -5.91
N THR A 314 10.09 -1.50 -6.79
CA THR A 314 9.92 -2.96 -6.81
C THR A 314 10.59 -3.57 -8.05
N VAL A 315 11.67 -4.33 -7.84
CA VAL A 315 12.38 -5.06 -8.88
C VAL A 315 11.78 -6.45 -9.01
N GLN A 316 10.96 -6.66 -10.04
CA GLN A 316 10.31 -7.96 -10.28
C GLN A 316 11.21 -8.91 -11.07
N GLU A 317 11.83 -8.40 -12.14
CA GLU A 317 12.74 -9.13 -13.02
C GLU A 317 13.96 -8.31 -13.45
N GLY A 318 15.03 -9.02 -13.83
CA GLY A 318 16.26 -8.43 -14.36
C GLY A 318 17.00 -7.58 -13.34
N THR A 319 17.82 -6.64 -13.83
CA THR A 319 18.65 -5.79 -12.95
C THR A 319 18.10 -4.37 -12.85
N LEU A 320 17.98 -3.85 -11.63
CA LEU A 320 17.90 -2.40 -11.39
C LEU A 320 19.25 -1.91 -10.89
N ARG A 321 19.94 -1.08 -11.66
CA ARG A 321 21.17 -0.38 -11.25
C ARG A 321 20.83 1.02 -10.77
N ILE A 322 21.00 1.28 -9.49
CA ILE A 322 20.59 2.54 -8.86
C ILE A 322 21.77 3.26 -8.20
N HIS A 323 21.95 4.53 -8.52
CA HIS A 323 22.97 5.39 -7.91
C HIS A 323 22.47 6.10 -6.64
N ARG A 324 21.14 6.23 -6.50
CA ARG A 324 20.44 6.89 -5.38
C ARG A 324 19.18 6.08 -5.02
N PRO A 325 19.27 5.11 -4.09
CA PRO A 325 18.11 4.34 -3.61
C PRO A 325 17.00 5.23 -3.05
N THR A 326 15.75 4.83 -3.23
CA THR A 326 14.59 5.48 -2.59
C THR A 326 14.33 4.91 -1.20
N SER A 327 13.37 5.51 -0.47
CA SER A 327 13.06 5.13 0.92
C SER A 327 12.51 3.71 1.06
N ARG A 328 11.88 3.13 0.04
CA ARG A 328 11.39 1.76 0.05
C ARG A 328 11.82 1.03 -1.21
N MET A 329 12.57 -0.06 -1.03
CA MET A 329 13.06 -0.94 -2.10
C MET A 329 12.51 -2.36 -1.87
N GLU A 330 12.13 -3.05 -2.94
CA GLU A 330 11.77 -4.46 -2.93
C GLU A 330 12.50 -5.19 -4.06
N VAL A 331 13.00 -6.39 -3.79
CA VAL A 331 13.60 -7.30 -4.77
C VAL A 331 12.85 -8.62 -4.72
N MET A 332 12.19 -8.97 -5.80
CA MET A 332 11.43 -10.23 -5.93
C MET A 332 12.35 -11.36 -6.42
N PRO A 333 11.90 -12.64 -6.42
CA PRO A 333 12.79 -13.76 -6.74
C PRO A 333 13.44 -13.79 -8.13
N GLY A 334 12.92 -13.01 -9.10
CA GLY A 334 13.52 -12.81 -10.42
C GLY A 334 14.39 -11.56 -10.57
N GLY A 335 14.48 -10.72 -9.53
CA GLY A 335 15.14 -9.42 -9.56
C GLY A 335 16.55 -9.41 -8.94
N LEU A 336 17.36 -8.44 -9.41
CA LEU A 336 18.67 -8.09 -8.87
C LEU A 336 18.76 -6.56 -8.69
N LEU A 337 19.23 -6.10 -7.53
CA LEU A 337 19.48 -4.69 -7.25
C LEU A 337 20.99 -4.41 -7.23
N GLU A 338 21.50 -3.76 -8.28
CA GLU A 338 22.89 -3.31 -8.35
C GLU A 338 23.05 -1.94 -7.67
N LEU A 339 23.84 -1.93 -6.59
CA LEU A 339 24.19 -0.75 -5.83
C LEU A 339 25.34 -0.01 -6.53
N GLY A 340 24.97 0.82 -7.52
CA GLY A 340 25.88 1.57 -8.40
C GLY A 340 26.66 2.72 -7.73
N PHE A 341 26.75 2.72 -6.40
CA PHE A 341 27.43 3.72 -5.59
C PHE A 341 28.49 3.07 -4.69
N SER A 342 29.21 3.87 -3.90
CA SER A 342 30.18 3.38 -2.91
C SER A 342 29.85 3.95 -1.53
N GLY A 343 30.16 3.20 -0.47
CA GLY A 343 29.70 3.51 0.88
C GLY A 343 28.23 3.14 1.10
N SER A 344 27.59 3.80 2.06
CA SER A 344 26.26 3.44 2.57
C SER A 344 25.17 4.43 2.16
N SER A 345 23.98 3.91 1.81
CA SER A 345 22.76 4.70 1.59
C SER A 345 21.64 4.19 2.50
N SER A 346 21.02 5.09 3.27
CA SER A 346 19.90 4.75 4.15
C SER A 346 18.58 4.64 3.40
N LEU A 347 17.74 3.69 3.81
CA LEU A 347 16.34 3.55 3.41
C LEU A 347 15.46 3.10 4.60
N ARG A 348 14.14 3.25 4.46
CA ARG A 348 13.11 2.92 5.46
C ARG A 348 12.78 1.43 5.46
N VAL A 349 12.67 0.82 4.28
CA VAL A 349 12.31 -0.59 4.10
C VAL A 349 13.08 -1.19 2.93
N LEU A 350 13.64 -2.38 3.14
CA LEU A 350 14.13 -3.27 2.09
C LEU A 350 13.39 -4.60 2.20
N VAL A 351 12.72 -5.02 1.13
CA VAL A 351 12.13 -6.37 1.01
C VAL A 351 13.00 -7.20 0.06
N ILE A 352 13.30 -8.45 0.42
CA ILE A 352 13.93 -9.42 -0.48
C ILE A 352 13.13 -10.73 -0.43
N ASP A 353 12.70 -11.23 -1.59
CA ASP A 353 11.91 -12.46 -1.76
C ASP A 353 10.64 -12.51 -0.88
N GLY A 354 9.97 -11.35 -0.76
CA GLY A 354 8.78 -11.15 0.09
C GLY A 354 9.07 -10.95 1.58
N VAL A 355 10.32 -11.16 2.03
CA VAL A 355 10.74 -10.93 3.41
C VAL A 355 11.14 -9.46 3.58
N SER A 356 10.37 -8.70 4.37
CA SER A 356 10.82 -7.38 4.81
C SER A 356 11.99 -7.55 5.77
N LEU A 357 13.18 -7.12 5.34
CA LEU A 357 14.39 -7.25 6.13
C LEU A 357 14.37 -6.30 7.34
N PRO A 358 14.83 -6.74 8.51
CA PRO A 358 14.88 -5.90 9.71
C PRO A 358 15.94 -4.79 9.57
N PRO A 359 15.98 -3.82 10.50
CA PRO A 359 17.04 -2.83 10.55
C PRO A 359 18.44 -3.46 10.55
N GLY A 360 19.32 -2.98 9.67
CA GLY A 360 20.60 -3.64 9.39
C GLY A 360 21.29 -3.10 8.14
N VAL A 361 22.48 -3.64 7.84
CA VAL A 361 23.29 -3.27 6.67
C VAL A 361 23.26 -4.41 5.64
N TYR A 362 22.85 -4.12 4.41
CA TYR A 362 22.61 -5.10 3.36
C TYR A 362 23.36 -4.77 2.07
N ASN A 363 24.08 -5.75 1.54
CA ASN A 363 24.90 -5.61 0.35
C ASN A 363 25.13 -6.98 -0.32
N ALA A 364 25.95 -6.99 -1.38
CA ALA A 364 26.26 -8.19 -2.15
C ALA A 364 26.83 -9.38 -1.36
N SER A 365 27.43 -9.14 -0.19
CA SER A 365 27.94 -10.21 0.69
C SER A 365 26.89 -10.78 1.65
N THR A 366 25.84 -10.01 1.97
CA THR A 366 24.74 -10.49 2.84
C THR A 366 23.62 -11.18 2.06
N HIS A 367 23.33 -10.70 0.84
CA HIS A 367 22.28 -11.25 -0.03
C HIS A 367 22.80 -11.45 -1.47
N PRO A 368 23.80 -12.34 -1.68
CA PRO A 368 24.34 -12.64 -3.00
C PRO A 368 23.24 -13.18 -3.93
N GLY A 369 23.16 -12.66 -5.15
CA GLY A 369 22.10 -12.99 -6.12
C GLY A 369 20.81 -12.16 -5.97
N ARG A 370 20.75 -11.25 -5.00
CA ARG A 370 19.66 -10.25 -4.85
C ARG A 370 20.19 -8.82 -4.74
N LEU A 371 21.36 -8.66 -4.11
CA LEU A 371 22.13 -7.42 -4.10
C LEU A 371 23.46 -7.62 -4.85
N SER A 372 23.90 -6.59 -5.57
CA SER A 372 25.21 -6.55 -6.24
C SER A 372 25.81 -5.13 -6.21
N GLY A 373 26.97 -4.91 -6.81
CA GLY A 373 27.66 -3.62 -6.80
C GLY A 373 28.51 -3.36 -5.54
N THR A 374 28.99 -2.13 -5.39
CA THR A 374 29.95 -1.71 -4.33
C THR A 374 29.32 -0.98 -3.14
N GLY A 375 28.03 -0.65 -3.24
CA GLY A 375 27.32 0.06 -2.18
C GLY A 375 26.90 -0.85 -1.02
N SER A 376 26.33 -0.24 0.00
CA SER A 376 25.55 -0.92 1.03
C SER A 376 24.26 -0.15 1.31
N LEU A 377 23.15 -0.86 1.40
CA LEU A 377 21.88 -0.34 1.89
C LEU A 377 21.89 -0.41 3.41
N VAL A 378 21.37 0.62 4.07
CA VAL A 378 21.13 0.61 5.52
C VAL A 378 19.63 0.71 5.73
N VAL A 379 19.00 -0.39 6.15
CA VAL A 379 17.65 -0.31 6.73
C VAL A 379 17.82 0.34 8.09
N SER A 380 17.56 1.63 8.14
CA SER A 380 17.64 2.44 9.35
C SER A 380 16.24 2.70 9.87
N SER A 381 16.03 2.63 11.19
CA SER A 381 14.81 3.20 11.79
C SER A 381 14.62 4.68 11.48
N GLY A 382 15.72 5.38 11.13
CA GLY A 382 15.87 6.84 10.97
C GLY A 382 14.90 7.59 10.05
N TYR A 383 13.99 6.91 9.36
CA TYR A 383 12.93 7.57 8.58
C TYR A 383 11.71 7.80 9.46
N SER A 384 11.54 9.06 9.87
CA SER A 384 10.37 9.54 10.59
C SER A 384 9.07 9.16 9.88
N ASN A 385 8.19 8.54 10.66
CA ASN A 385 6.73 8.55 10.53
C ASN A 385 6.22 9.93 10.05
N GLU A 386 5.18 10.09 9.21
CA GLU A 386 3.90 9.35 9.02
C GLU A 386 3.90 7.81 8.99
N PRO A 387 2.99 7.16 9.75
CA PRO A 387 3.47 6.45 10.93
C PRO A 387 3.30 4.95 10.90
N TRP A 388 4.33 4.18 11.34
CA TRP A 388 4.22 2.84 11.94
C TRP A 388 5.49 2.54 12.77
N PRO A 389 5.45 1.82 13.92
CA PRO A 389 4.31 1.47 14.75
C PRO A 389 4.42 1.97 16.22
N GLY A 390 3.35 2.58 16.75
CA GLY A 390 3.05 2.47 18.19
C GLY A 390 2.21 3.59 18.79
N VAL A 391 1.05 3.19 19.33
CA VAL A 391 0.07 3.96 20.13
C VAL A 391 -0.69 5.10 19.41
N SER A 392 -0.12 5.71 18.37
CA SER A 392 -0.76 6.84 17.62
C SER A 392 -0.84 6.60 16.11
N ASP A 393 -1.47 5.49 15.69
CA ASP A 393 -1.58 5.11 14.26
C ASP A 393 -2.72 4.12 13.90
N GLY A 394 -3.42 3.56 14.89
CA GLY A 394 -4.55 2.63 14.68
C GLY A 394 -4.12 1.18 14.42
N ILE A 395 -3.20 0.93 13.48
CA ILE A 395 -2.79 -0.46 13.17
C ILE A 395 -1.99 -1.10 14.31
N SER A 396 -1.25 -0.36 15.12
CA SER A 396 -0.22 -0.96 15.98
C SER A 396 -0.79 -1.83 17.11
N SER A 397 -2.00 -1.49 17.56
CA SER A 397 -2.83 -2.36 18.39
C SER A 397 -3.54 -3.43 17.55
N PHE A 398 -4.07 -3.07 16.38
CA PHE A 398 -4.80 -3.97 15.49
C PHE A 398 -3.97 -5.15 14.95
N ARG A 399 -2.65 -4.96 14.78
CA ARG A 399 -1.66 -6.00 14.46
C ARG A 399 -1.70 -7.16 15.44
N ARG A 400 -2.00 -6.90 16.71
CA ARG A 400 -1.94 -7.88 17.80
C ARG A 400 -3.29 -8.56 18.04
N MET A 401 -4.38 -7.89 17.69
CA MET A 401 -5.73 -8.48 17.64
C MET A 401 -5.84 -9.55 16.55
N LYS A 402 -6.60 -10.61 16.82
CA LYS A 402 -6.89 -11.72 15.88
C LYS A 402 -8.37 -12.13 15.85
N TYR A 403 -9.19 -11.65 16.78
CA TYR A 403 -10.57 -12.09 16.94
C TYR A 403 -11.52 -10.89 17.07
N GLY A 404 -12.27 -10.62 16.01
CA GLY A 404 -13.23 -9.52 15.95
C GLY A 404 -14.61 -9.95 15.46
N TYR A 405 -15.47 -8.95 15.27
CA TYR A 405 -16.82 -9.11 14.74
C TYR A 405 -17.15 -8.02 13.71
N PHE A 406 -18.08 -8.28 12.79
CA PHE A 406 -18.46 -7.33 11.74
C PHE A 406 -19.98 -7.33 11.52
N VAL A 407 -20.61 -6.22 11.86
CA VAL A 407 -22.05 -6.04 11.85
C VAL A 407 -22.47 -5.16 10.69
N HIS A 408 -23.43 -5.66 9.91
CA HIS A 408 -24.29 -4.81 9.11
C HIS A 408 -25.65 -4.66 9.80
N TYR A 409 -26.04 -3.40 10.03
CA TYR A 409 -27.30 -3.00 10.62
C TYR A 409 -27.88 -1.88 9.76
N VAL A 410 -28.70 -2.25 8.77
CA VAL A 410 -28.96 -1.41 7.59
C VAL A 410 -30.46 -1.34 7.32
N PHE A 411 -30.98 -0.14 7.04
CA PHE A 411 -32.40 0.03 6.71
C PHE A 411 -32.72 -0.67 5.37
N GLY A 412 -33.80 -1.44 5.32
CA GLY A 412 -34.09 -2.38 4.23
C GLY A 412 -33.34 -3.72 4.29
N GLY A 413 -32.22 -3.79 5.04
CA GLY A 413 -31.44 -5.01 5.27
C GLY A 413 -31.68 -5.71 6.62
N THR A 414 -32.19 -5.00 7.63
CA THR A 414 -32.39 -5.52 8.99
C THR A 414 -33.87 -5.66 9.35
N ARG A 415 -34.27 -6.86 9.79
CA ARG A 415 -35.59 -7.15 10.40
C ARG A 415 -35.66 -6.74 11.87
N LYS A 416 -36.90 -6.62 12.36
CA LYS A 416 -37.23 -6.53 13.78
C LYS A 416 -37.16 -7.90 14.46
N SER A 417 -36.97 -7.93 15.78
CA SER A 417 -36.94 -9.16 16.59
C SER A 417 -38.28 -9.89 16.72
N ASP A 418 -39.37 -9.29 16.23
CA ASP A 418 -40.68 -9.94 16.01
C ASP A 418 -40.82 -10.59 14.60
N GLY A 419 -39.82 -10.41 13.72
CA GLY A 419 -39.76 -10.98 12.37
C GLY A 419 -40.29 -10.08 11.25
N ASP A 420 -40.95 -8.97 11.55
CA ASP A 420 -41.38 -7.96 10.56
C ASP A 420 -40.21 -7.04 10.15
N TRP A 421 -40.43 -6.17 9.17
CA TRP A 421 -39.50 -5.09 8.83
C TRP A 421 -39.79 -3.81 9.63
N PRO A 422 -38.79 -2.96 9.93
CA PRO A 422 -39.02 -1.61 10.43
C PRO A 422 -39.84 -0.76 9.44
N SER A 423 -40.64 0.18 9.93
CA SER A 423 -41.46 1.04 9.03
C SER A 423 -40.62 2.03 8.22
N ASP A 424 -39.51 2.48 8.80
CA ASP A 424 -38.61 3.50 8.30
C ASP A 424 -37.28 3.42 9.07
N ALA A 425 -36.30 4.23 8.69
CA ALA A 425 -34.98 4.24 9.31
C ALA A 425 -34.98 4.68 10.79
N ASN A 426 -35.95 5.49 11.22
CA ASN A 426 -36.06 5.91 12.63
C ASN A 426 -36.70 4.81 13.48
N ASP A 427 -37.74 4.13 12.99
CA ASP A 427 -38.28 2.93 13.64
C ASP A 427 -37.21 1.82 13.76
N MET A 428 -36.27 1.73 12.82
CA MET A 428 -35.09 0.87 12.98
C MET A 428 -34.14 1.39 14.08
N ALA A 429 -33.76 2.66 14.04
CA ALA A 429 -32.75 3.21 14.94
C ALA A 429 -33.24 3.31 16.40
N ASP A 430 -34.48 3.72 16.64
CA ASP A 430 -35.11 3.83 17.96
C ASP A 430 -35.25 2.44 18.63
N ARG A 431 -35.22 1.36 17.85
CA ARG A 431 -35.23 -0.03 18.33
C ARG A 431 -33.84 -0.61 18.61
N PHE A 432 -32.73 0.09 18.32
CA PHE A 432 -31.40 -0.46 18.57
C PHE A 432 -31.08 -0.56 20.07
N ASP A 433 -30.83 -1.77 20.54
CA ASP A 433 -30.45 -2.07 21.93
C ASP A 433 -28.93 -2.09 22.06
N ALA A 434 -28.33 -0.91 22.28
CA ALA A 434 -26.88 -0.75 22.36
C ALA A 434 -26.26 -1.48 23.57
N GLU A 435 -26.97 -1.53 24.70
CA GLU A 435 -26.50 -2.19 25.92
C GLU A 435 -26.58 -3.72 25.79
N GLY A 436 -27.71 -4.26 25.32
CA GLY A 436 -27.83 -5.69 25.03
C GLY A 436 -26.82 -6.16 23.99
N PHE A 437 -26.63 -5.39 22.93
CA PHE A 437 -25.60 -5.63 21.91
C PHE A 437 -24.17 -5.61 22.48
N ALA A 438 -23.87 -4.71 23.42
CA ALA A 438 -22.57 -4.66 24.06
C ALA A 438 -22.33 -5.83 25.03
N GLU A 439 -23.34 -6.27 25.79
CA GLU A 439 -23.26 -7.50 26.60
C GLU A 439 -23.08 -8.74 25.71
N ASP A 440 -23.79 -8.81 24.57
CA ASP A 440 -23.65 -9.90 23.62
C ASP A 440 -22.22 -9.96 23.06
N LEU A 441 -21.67 -8.86 22.52
CA LEU A 441 -20.27 -8.82 22.05
C LEU A 441 -19.26 -9.19 23.15
N ALA A 442 -19.49 -8.74 24.39
CA ALA A 442 -18.66 -9.12 25.54
C ALA A 442 -18.74 -10.62 25.83
N SER A 443 -19.92 -11.24 25.69
CA SER A 443 -20.12 -12.69 25.85
C SER A 443 -19.48 -13.52 24.73
N MET A 444 -19.36 -12.97 23.51
CA MET A 444 -18.58 -13.56 22.42
C MET A 444 -17.06 -13.49 22.67
N GLY A 445 -16.61 -12.53 23.49
CA GLY A 445 -15.21 -12.34 23.87
C GLY A 445 -14.34 -11.68 22.79
N VAL A 446 -14.92 -10.96 21.84
CA VAL A 446 -14.18 -10.32 20.73
C VAL A 446 -13.33 -9.13 21.20
N GLU A 447 -12.26 -8.82 20.45
CA GLU A 447 -11.35 -7.70 20.74
C GLU A 447 -11.82 -6.38 20.11
N TYR A 448 -12.50 -6.46 18.97
CA TYR A 448 -13.03 -5.31 18.23
C TYR A 448 -14.33 -5.67 17.48
N VAL A 449 -15.12 -4.64 17.17
CA VAL A 449 -16.26 -4.72 16.26
C VAL A 449 -16.11 -3.70 15.12
N ILE A 450 -16.45 -4.12 13.90
CA ILE A 450 -16.71 -3.25 12.75
C ILE A 450 -18.23 -3.10 12.64
N PHE A 451 -18.77 -1.89 12.58
CA PHE A 451 -20.22 -1.64 12.53
C PHE A 451 -20.59 -0.64 11.42
N THR A 452 -21.60 -0.93 10.61
CA THR A 452 -22.09 -0.02 9.55
C THR A 452 -22.49 1.36 10.10
N ALA A 453 -21.82 2.43 9.65
CA ALA A 453 -22.29 3.80 9.83
C ALA A 453 -23.32 4.20 8.75
N TRP A 454 -23.16 3.66 7.54
CA TRP A 454 -24.15 3.60 6.46
C TRP A 454 -23.82 2.44 5.50
N HIS A 455 -24.79 2.08 4.66
CA HIS A 455 -24.66 1.27 3.43
C HIS A 455 -25.87 1.63 2.55
N PHE A 456 -26.75 0.68 2.24
CA PHE A 456 -27.92 0.78 1.35
C PHE A 456 -28.64 2.13 1.44
N ASN A 457 -28.85 2.77 0.28
CA ASN A 457 -29.48 4.10 0.12
C ASN A 457 -28.77 5.24 0.90
N VAL A 458 -27.52 5.00 1.36
CA VAL A 458 -26.65 5.90 2.16
C VAL A 458 -27.38 6.53 3.34
N VAL A 459 -28.11 5.70 4.09
CA VAL A 459 -28.77 6.15 5.33
C VAL A 459 -27.75 6.23 6.48
N CYS A 460 -27.46 7.43 6.95
CA CYS A 460 -26.55 7.68 8.07
C CYS A 460 -27.22 7.35 9.40
N LEU A 461 -26.59 6.48 10.20
CA LEU A 461 -27.09 6.04 11.53
C LEU A 461 -26.85 7.05 12.67
N TRP A 462 -26.87 8.34 12.33
CA TRP A 462 -26.82 9.45 13.28
C TRP A 462 -27.54 10.69 12.70
N PRO A 463 -27.82 11.73 13.49
CA PRO A 463 -28.31 12.99 12.97
C PRO A 463 -27.16 13.78 12.32
N SER A 464 -26.91 13.53 11.03
CA SER A 464 -25.87 14.17 10.24
C SER A 464 -26.38 15.47 9.61
N ALA A 465 -25.73 16.60 9.94
CA ALA A 465 -26.03 17.88 9.31
C ALA A 465 -25.56 17.94 7.86
N ALA A 466 -24.46 17.23 7.52
CA ALA A 466 -23.98 17.10 6.15
C ALA A 466 -24.95 16.28 5.30
N MET A 467 -25.46 15.16 5.81
CA MET A 467 -26.46 14.36 5.08
C MET A 467 -27.75 15.14 4.87
N GLU A 468 -28.30 15.79 5.90
CA GLU A 468 -29.55 16.55 5.77
C GLU A 468 -29.43 17.75 4.80
N GLN A 469 -28.22 18.27 4.57
CA GLN A 469 -27.95 19.28 3.54
C GLN A 469 -27.97 18.70 2.11
N TRP A 470 -27.49 17.47 1.94
CA TRP A 470 -27.34 16.83 0.63
C TRP A 470 -28.55 15.99 0.21
N MET A 471 -29.09 15.17 1.11
CA MET A 471 -30.26 14.29 0.90
C MET A 471 -31.16 14.32 2.16
N PRO A 472 -32.07 15.30 2.26
CA PRO A 472 -32.97 15.44 3.42
C PRO A 472 -33.73 14.16 3.76
N GLY A 473 -33.63 13.70 5.00
CA GLY A 473 -34.25 12.46 5.48
C GLY A 473 -33.43 11.18 5.31
N HIS A 474 -32.23 11.21 4.70
CA HIS A 474 -31.30 10.06 4.66
C HIS A 474 -30.46 9.94 5.94
N THR A 475 -30.96 10.46 7.07
CA THR A 475 -30.29 10.48 8.36
C THR A 475 -31.32 10.20 9.46
N VAL A 476 -30.92 9.51 10.53
CA VAL A 476 -31.83 9.19 11.65
C VAL A 476 -31.76 10.23 12.77
N ASN A 477 -32.88 10.44 13.47
CA ASN A 477 -32.96 11.42 14.57
C ASN A 477 -32.15 11.01 15.81
N ARG A 478 -32.04 9.69 16.06
CA ARG A 478 -31.31 9.12 17.21
C ARG A 478 -29.82 9.00 16.91
N ASP A 479 -28.99 9.30 17.89
CA ASP A 479 -27.53 9.14 17.81
C ASP A 479 -27.11 7.67 18.04
N LEU A 480 -27.55 6.75 17.16
CA LEU A 480 -27.33 5.31 17.32
C LEU A 480 -25.84 4.96 17.41
N LEU A 481 -25.01 5.54 16.55
CA LEU A 481 -23.56 5.35 16.62
C LEU A 481 -22.94 5.93 17.90
N GLY A 482 -23.52 7.00 18.47
CA GLY A 482 -23.12 7.55 19.76
C GLY A 482 -23.44 6.61 20.92
N ASP A 483 -24.68 6.11 20.98
CA ASP A 483 -25.15 5.13 21.98
C ASP A 483 -24.32 3.83 21.93
N LEU A 484 -24.06 3.33 20.71
CA LEU A 484 -23.21 2.16 20.48
C LEU A 484 -21.79 2.37 21.01
N LEU A 485 -21.20 3.53 20.74
CA LEU A 485 -19.83 3.84 21.19
C LEU A 485 -19.73 3.88 22.71
N ASP A 486 -20.72 4.40 23.43
CA ASP A 486 -20.68 4.42 24.89
C ASP A 486 -20.87 3.01 25.49
N ALA A 487 -21.85 2.24 25.00
CA ALA A 487 -22.10 0.88 25.49
C ALA A 487 -20.94 -0.09 25.17
N VAL A 488 -20.47 -0.13 23.92
CA VAL A 488 -19.43 -1.09 23.48
C VAL A 488 -18.06 -0.75 24.08
N LYS A 489 -17.68 0.55 24.15
CA LYS A 489 -16.38 0.92 24.74
C LYS A 489 -16.36 0.77 26.26
N ALA A 490 -17.51 0.82 26.94
CA ALA A 490 -17.61 0.45 28.36
C ALA A 490 -17.26 -1.02 28.64
N LYS A 491 -17.32 -1.90 27.62
CA LYS A 491 -16.86 -3.30 27.69
C LYS A 491 -15.36 -3.47 27.36
N GLY A 492 -14.66 -2.39 27.02
CA GLY A 492 -13.26 -2.42 26.57
C GLY A 492 -13.06 -2.91 25.14
N ILE A 493 -14.14 -3.08 24.38
CA ILE A 493 -14.13 -3.53 22.98
C ILE A 493 -13.85 -2.32 22.07
N ARG A 494 -12.97 -2.49 21.09
CA ARG A 494 -12.64 -1.45 20.11
C ARG A 494 -13.66 -1.34 18.98
N VAL A 495 -13.80 -0.16 18.40
CA VAL A 495 -14.86 0.13 17.42
C VAL A 495 -14.29 0.73 16.14
N LEU A 496 -14.54 0.05 15.02
CA LEU A 496 -14.34 0.57 13.67
C LEU A 496 -15.73 0.83 13.05
N PHE A 497 -15.86 1.89 12.25
CA PHE A 497 -17.08 2.11 11.45
C PHE A 497 -16.90 1.68 10.00
N TYR A 498 -17.80 0.82 9.52
CA TYR A 498 -17.93 0.51 8.11
C TYR A 498 -18.64 1.65 7.38
N THR A 499 -18.15 1.96 6.19
CA THR A 499 -18.56 3.08 5.34
C THR A 499 -18.44 2.66 3.88
N HIS A 500 -19.47 2.92 3.07
CA HIS A 500 -19.48 2.55 1.64
C HIS A 500 -19.47 3.83 0.76
N PRO A 501 -18.29 4.25 0.24
CA PRO A 501 -18.14 5.52 -0.49
C PRO A 501 -18.61 5.48 -1.96
N ARG A 502 -19.01 4.31 -2.46
CA ARG A 502 -19.45 4.08 -3.85
C ARG A 502 -20.95 3.74 -3.93
N ASP A 503 -21.70 3.83 -2.84
CA ASP A 503 -23.10 3.36 -2.79
C ASP A 503 -24.12 4.34 -3.40
N GLY A 504 -23.94 4.71 -4.67
CA GLY A 504 -24.97 5.44 -5.40
C GLY A 504 -25.99 4.52 -6.08
N HIS A 505 -25.70 3.22 -6.18
CA HIS A 505 -26.56 2.28 -6.89
C HIS A 505 -27.87 1.93 -6.15
N ASP A 506 -27.85 1.91 -4.81
CA ASP A 506 -29.04 1.68 -3.97
C ASP A 506 -29.85 2.96 -3.68
N MET A 507 -29.40 4.12 -4.17
CA MET A 507 -30.11 5.41 -4.04
C MET A 507 -31.33 5.51 -4.99
N SER A 508 -32.29 6.38 -4.67
CA SER A 508 -33.35 6.72 -5.63
C SER A 508 -32.82 7.53 -6.82
N ALA A 509 -33.52 7.47 -7.95
CA ALA A 509 -33.19 8.23 -9.16
C ALA A 509 -33.07 9.75 -8.93
N ALA A 510 -33.79 10.32 -7.96
CA ALA A 510 -33.69 11.74 -7.61
C ALA A 510 -32.41 12.04 -6.80
N ASP A 511 -32.04 11.12 -5.92
CA ASP A 511 -30.89 11.24 -5.03
C ASP A 511 -29.58 11.02 -5.81
N GLN A 512 -29.58 10.09 -6.76
CA GLN A 512 -28.49 9.88 -7.73
C GLN A 512 -28.20 11.15 -8.57
N ILE A 513 -29.22 11.93 -8.93
CA ILE A 513 -29.03 13.23 -9.60
C ILE A 513 -28.55 14.29 -8.59
N THR A 514 -29.04 14.23 -7.35
CA THR A 514 -28.72 15.19 -6.28
C THR A 514 -27.27 15.06 -5.80
N THR A 515 -26.73 13.85 -5.66
CA THR A 515 -25.34 13.57 -5.28
C THR A 515 -24.35 13.64 -6.44
N GLY A 516 -24.81 13.42 -7.68
CA GLY A 516 -23.95 13.40 -8.87
C GLY A 516 -23.62 12.01 -9.41
N TRP A 517 -24.21 10.94 -8.87
CA TRP A 517 -24.15 9.58 -9.45
C TRP A 517 -24.68 9.49 -10.90
N GLY A 518 -25.56 10.43 -11.30
CA GLY A 518 -26.01 10.60 -12.69
C GLY A 518 -27.45 10.15 -12.98
N GLY A 519 -28.14 9.57 -12.00
CA GLY A 519 -29.50 9.05 -12.19
C GLY A 519 -29.52 7.54 -12.47
N PRO A 520 -30.68 7.00 -12.88
CA PRO A 520 -30.98 5.56 -12.82
C PRO A 520 -30.28 4.76 -13.92
N GLY A 521 -29.04 4.37 -13.64
CA GLY A 521 -28.28 3.40 -14.43
C GLY A 521 -28.79 1.95 -14.31
N VAL A 522 -28.17 1.05 -15.05
CA VAL A 522 -28.45 -0.40 -15.01
C VAL A 522 -27.25 -1.18 -14.49
N GLY A 523 -27.19 -1.39 -13.18
CA GLY A 523 -26.14 -2.15 -12.50
C GLY A 523 -25.58 -1.40 -11.29
N ALA A 524 -24.37 -1.79 -10.88
CA ALA A 524 -23.66 -1.20 -9.74
C ALA A 524 -22.84 0.06 -10.11
N ASP A 525 -22.98 0.59 -11.32
CA ASP A 525 -22.18 1.70 -11.85
C ASP A 525 -23.03 2.98 -12.02
N PRO A 526 -22.42 4.18 -11.96
CA PRO A 526 -23.07 5.42 -12.35
C PRO A 526 -23.40 5.44 -13.85
N ASP A 527 -24.37 6.25 -14.25
CA ASP A 527 -24.52 6.60 -15.68
C ASP A 527 -23.36 7.52 -16.07
N TRP A 528 -22.33 6.95 -16.72
CA TRP A 528 -21.12 7.66 -17.11
C TRP A 528 -21.37 8.87 -18.05
N ASN A 529 -22.56 9.02 -18.65
CA ASN A 529 -22.94 10.21 -19.43
C ASN A 529 -23.42 11.38 -18.56
N LEU A 530 -23.82 11.09 -17.31
CA LEU A 530 -24.46 12.01 -16.37
C LEU A 530 -23.70 12.10 -15.02
N PHE A 531 -22.66 11.29 -14.83
CA PHE A 531 -21.84 11.21 -13.63
C PHE A 531 -21.00 12.47 -13.41
N ASP A 532 -21.35 13.23 -12.37
CA ASP A 532 -20.55 14.36 -11.88
C ASP A 532 -19.61 13.87 -10.78
N ARG A 533 -18.42 13.41 -11.21
CA ARG A 533 -17.36 12.94 -10.29
C ARG A 533 -16.96 13.99 -9.26
N GLN A 534 -17.00 15.29 -9.58
CA GLN A 534 -16.64 16.30 -8.60
C GLN A 534 -17.70 16.36 -7.50
N LYS A 535 -18.97 16.51 -7.88
CA LYS A 535 -20.12 16.61 -6.98
C LYS A 535 -20.28 15.36 -6.10
N TRP A 536 -20.10 14.17 -6.67
CA TRP A 536 -20.09 12.92 -5.89
C TRP A 536 -19.00 12.92 -4.80
N ASN A 537 -17.82 13.47 -5.12
CA ASN A 537 -16.73 13.54 -4.16
C ASN A 537 -16.83 14.71 -3.18
N ASP A 538 -17.52 15.79 -3.53
CA ASP A 538 -17.92 16.83 -2.57
C ASP A 538 -18.90 16.23 -1.54
N PHE A 539 -20.00 15.62 -2.00
CA PHE A 539 -20.96 14.84 -1.19
C PHE A 539 -20.27 13.82 -0.27
N THR A 540 -19.43 12.95 -0.84
CA THR A 540 -18.70 11.91 -0.08
C THR A 540 -17.82 12.53 0.99
N ASN A 541 -17.03 13.57 0.66
CA ASN A 541 -16.09 14.16 1.63
C ASN A 541 -16.81 14.92 2.75
N ASP A 542 -17.97 15.54 2.49
CA ASP A 542 -18.75 16.22 3.52
C ASP A 542 -19.31 15.24 4.58
N ILE A 543 -19.75 14.05 4.17
CA ILE A 543 -20.28 13.03 5.09
C ILE A 543 -19.15 12.39 5.93
N TYR A 544 -18.02 12.05 5.31
CA TYR A 544 -16.85 11.57 6.07
C TYR A 544 -16.27 12.66 6.98
N ALA A 545 -16.35 13.94 6.59
CA ALA A 545 -15.99 15.05 7.47
C ALA A 545 -16.88 15.06 8.73
N ASP A 546 -18.21 15.05 8.58
CA ASP A 546 -19.17 15.05 9.69
C ASP A 546 -18.97 13.82 10.61
N LEU A 547 -18.82 12.62 10.05
CA LEU A 547 -18.55 11.40 10.84
C LEU A 547 -17.24 11.50 11.64
N ILE A 548 -16.16 12.04 11.05
CA ILE A 548 -14.85 12.10 11.72
C ILE A 548 -14.76 13.28 12.69
N ASP A 549 -15.37 14.42 12.40
CA ASP A 549 -15.48 15.55 13.34
C ASP A 549 -16.37 15.20 14.55
N ARG A 550 -17.33 14.28 14.39
CA ARG A 550 -18.29 13.86 15.44
C ARG A 550 -17.84 12.65 16.28
N TYR A 551 -17.19 11.66 15.66
CA TYR A 551 -16.81 10.40 16.33
C TYR A 551 -15.32 10.06 16.25
N GLY A 552 -14.54 10.79 15.47
CA GLY A 552 -13.19 10.39 15.11
C GLY A 552 -12.24 10.16 16.31
N SER A 553 -12.37 10.94 17.38
CA SER A 553 -11.62 10.74 18.63
C SER A 553 -12.18 9.64 19.55
N ARG A 554 -13.25 8.95 19.14
CA ARG A 554 -13.92 7.85 19.87
C ARG A 554 -13.80 6.50 19.15
N ILE A 555 -13.51 6.45 17.86
CA ILE A 555 -13.30 5.20 17.11
C ILE A 555 -11.80 4.83 17.00
N ASP A 556 -11.53 3.59 16.61
CA ASP A 556 -10.18 3.04 16.37
C ASP A 556 -9.83 3.02 14.86
N GLY A 557 -10.84 3.14 13.99
CA GLY A 557 -10.65 3.17 12.54
C GLY A 557 -11.95 3.15 11.73
N LEU A 558 -11.79 2.99 10.42
CA LEU A 558 -12.84 2.80 9.43
C LEU A 558 -12.61 1.51 8.64
N PHE A 559 -13.71 0.90 8.17
CA PHE A 559 -13.71 -0.03 7.05
C PHE A 559 -14.38 0.68 5.86
N ILE A 560 -13.73 0.70 4.71
CA ILE A 560 -14.09 1.52 3.55
C ILE A 560 -14.33 0.59 2.37
N ASP A 561 -15.56 0.54 1.89
CA ASP A 561 -16.00 -0.53 1.02
C ASP A 561 -15.65 -0.33 -0.47
N GLU A 562 -15.08 -1.37 -1.07
CA GLU A 562 -14.80 -1.50 -2.51
C GLU A 562 -16.08 -1.93 -3.24
N GLY A 563 -16.89 -0.94 -3.63
CA GLY A 563 -18.14 -1.14 -4.35
C GLY A 563 -18.04 -1.69 -5.77
N SER A 564 -16.92 -2.31 -6.14
CA SER A 564 -16.69 -2.89 -7.46
C SER A 564 -15.80 -4.13 -7.34
N ALA A 565 -16.35 -5.29 -7.73
CA ALA A 565 -15.58 -6.53 -7.80
C ALA A 565 -14.42 -6.50 -8.82
N ALA A 566 -14.30 -5.42 -9.62
CA ALA A 566 -13.16 -5.17 -10.52
C ALA A 566 -12.01 -4.39 -9.86
N GLY A 567 -12.15 -3.91 -8.62
CA GLY A 567 -11.13 -3.11 -7.94
C GLY A 567 -10.94 -1.72 -8.58
N ASP A 568 -12.02 -1.12 -9.07
CA ASP A 568 -11.99 0.12 -9.87
C ASP A 568 -12.83 1.27 -9.29
N SER A 569 -13.23 1.19 -8.02
CA SER A 569 -13.91 2.27 -7.29
C SER A 569 -13.23 3.64 -7.38
N TRP A 570 -11.92 3.71 -7.65
CA TRP A 570 -11.20 4.98 -7.90
C TRP A 570 -11.77 5.83 -9.05
N LYS A 571 -12.43 5.20 -10.04
CA LYS A 571 -13.15 5.91 -11.10
C LYS A 571 -14.22 6.84 -10.53
N VAL A 572 -14.92 6.37 -9.51
CA VAL A 572 -16.00 7.08 -8.81
C VAL A 572 -15.45 7.95 -7.67
N VAL A 573 -14.61 7.37 -6.81
CA VAL A 573 -14.22 7.93 -5.52
C VAL A 573 -12.78 8.45 -5.56
N ASP A 574 -12.59 9.66 -5.07
CA ASP A 574 -11.28 10.30 -4.90
C ASP A 574 -10.66 9.89 -3.56
N TYR A 575 -10.16 8.65 -3.50
CA TYR A 575 -9.54 8.10 -2.31
C TYR A 575 -8.40 8.98 -1.73
N PRO A 576 -7.50 9.59 -2.52
CA PRO A 576 -6.51 10.54 -1.99
C PRO A 576 -7.13 11.73 -1.24
N ARG A 577 -8.16 12.38 -1.81
CA ARG A 577 -8.91 13.46 -1.13
C ARG A 577 -9.63 12.93 0.12
N LEU A 578 -10.24 11.75 0.03
CA LEU A 578 -10.92 11.09 1.15
C LEU A 578 -9.98 10.80 2.32
N ARG A 579 -8.77 10.26 2.05
CA ARG A 579 -7.72 10.09 3.07
C ARG A 579 -7.32 11.44 3.66
N GLN A 580 -7.16 12.48 2.86
CA GLN A 580 -6.83 13.82 3.37
C GLN A 580 -7.92 14.33 4.32
N THR A 581 -9.20 14.21 3.95
CA THR A 581 -10.36 14.59 4.77
C THR A 581 -10.40 13.87 6.12
N ILE A 582 -10.12 12.58 6.15
CA ILE A 582 -10.06 11.75 7.38
C ILE A 582 -8.82 12.07 8.20
N LYS A 583 -7.63 11.89 7.63
CA LYS A 583 -6.34 11.92 8.36
C LYS A 583 -5.92 13.33 8.80
N SER A 584 -6.41 14.39 8.15
CA SER A 584 -6.17 15.77 8.63
C SER A 584 -6.96 16.13 9.89
N ARG A 585 -8.04 15.39 10.19
CA ARG A 585 -8.83 15.51 11.42
C ARG A 585 -8.35 14.54 12.50
N GLN A 586 -8.08 13.30 12.11
CA GLN A 586 -7.64 12.22 12.99
C GLN A 586 -6.58 11.36 12.27
N PRO A 587 -5.28 11.66 12.41
CA PRO A 587 -4.22 10.90 11.73
C PRO A 587 -4.15 9.43 12.18
N ASP A 588 -4.49 9.19 13.45
CA ASP A 588 -4.34 7.92 14.16
C ASP A 588 -5.39 6.85 13.78
N LEU A 589 -6.40 7.16 12.96
CA LEU A 589 -7.47 6.21 12.64
C LEU A 589 -7.06 5.21 11.56
N LEU A 590 -7.17 3.91 11.84
CA LEU A 590 -6.91 2.86 10.88
C LEU A 590 -7.88 2.93 9.70
N MET A 591 -7.40 3.09 8.45
CA MET A 591 -8.22 2.94 7.25
C MET A 591 -8.07 1.53 6.67
N MET A 592 -9.10 0.69 6.78
CA MET A 592 -9.17 -0.66 6.19
C MET A 592 -10.12 -0.67 4.99
N GLN A 593 -9.93 -1.58 4.03
CA GLN A 593 -10.80 -1.76 2.85
C GLN A 593 -10.90 -3.24 2.44
N ASN A 594 -12.03 -3.76 1.97
CA ASN A 594 -12.11 -5.08 1.31
C ASN A 594 -11.35 -5.07 -0.03
N TYR A 595 -10.48 -6.06 -0.21
CA TYR A 595 -9.45 -6.02 -1.24
C TYR A 595 -9.82 -6.78 -2.53
N TYR A 596 -10.08 -6.04 -3.60
CA TYR A 596 -10.28 -6.55 -4.96
C TYR A 596 -9.11 -6.24 -5.90
N GLY A 597 -7.88 -6.16 -5.36
CA GLY A 597 -6.64 -5.95 -6.14
C GLY A 597 -5.90 -4.65 -5.84
N THR A 598 -6.50 -3.74 -5.07
CA THR A 598 -5.92 -2.44 -4.69
C THR A 598 -6.40 -2.02 -3.29
N ASN A 599 -5.61 -1.21 -2.59
CA ASN A 599 -5.99 -0.54 -1.33
C ASN A 599 -6.17 0.99 -1.52
N TYR A 600 -5.99 1.54 -2.72
CA TYR A 600 -5.88 2.98 -3.06
C TYR A 600 -5.00 3.81 -2.11
N SER A 601 -5.61 4.35 -1.06
CA SER A 601 -5.00 5.18 -0.01
C SER A 601 -5.46 4.77 1.39
N CYS A 602 -6.03 3.58 1.54
CA CYS A 602 -6.28 2.92 2.82
C CYS A 602 -4.96 2.37 3.38
N ASP A 603 -4.88 2.24 4.70
CA ASP A 603 -3.67 1.76 5.39
C ASP A 603 -3.42 0.27 5.18
N ILE A 604 -4.50 -0.54 5.12
CA ILE A 604 -4.47 -1.99 4.83
C ILE A 604 -5.72 -2.42 4.05
N GLY A 605 -5.68 -3.64 3.50
CA GLY A 605 -6.85 -4.27 2.89
C GLY A 605 -7.17 -5.63 3.51
N ALA A 606 -8.44 -5.95 3.68
CA ALA A 606 -8.98 -7.19 4.21
C ALA A 606 -9.48 -8.13 3.09
N THR A 607 -9.51 -9.44 3.35
CA THR A 607 -10.18 -10.43 2.50
C THR A 607 -11.64 -10.55 2.93
N GLU A 608 -12.55 -10.21 2.04
CA GLU A 608 -13.98 -10.48 2.21
C GLU A 608 -14.32 -11.92 1.80
N VAL A 609 -15.23 -12.58 2.53
CA VAL A 609 -15.66 -13.96 2.27
C VAL A 609 -17.16 -14.11 2.52
N SER A 610 -17.92 -14.23 1.42
CA SER A 610 -19.37 -14.49 1.41
C SER A 610 -19.69 -15.85 0.79
N TYR A 611 -20.65 -16.60 1.34
CA TYR A 611 -20.92 -18.01 0.94
C TYR A 611 -21.43 -18.19 -0.51
N TRP A 612 -21.80 -17.10 -1.19
CA TRP A 612 -22.22 -17.08 -2.60
C TRP A 612 -21.06 -16.76 -3.56
N GLN A 613 -19.89 -16.38 -3.05
CA GLN A 613 -18.66 -16.27 -3.83
C GLN A 613 -18.09 -17.68 -4.09
N SER A 614 -17.33 -17.85 -5.17
CA SER A 614 -16.76 -19.15 -5.60
C SER A 614 -15.76 -19.79 -4.62
N TRP A 615 -15.43 -19.08 -3.53
CA TRP A 615 -14.42 -19.46 -2.55
C TRP A 615 -14.96 -20.42 -1.46
N VAL A 616 -16.24 -20.31 -1.06
CA VAL A 616 -16.82 -21.11 0.03
C VAL A 616 -18.31 -21.43 -0.23
N PRO A 617 -18.61 -22.56 -0.89
CA PRO A 617 -19.31 -23.60 -0.11
C PRO A 617 -18.95 -25.06 -0.47
N GLY A 618 -19.07 -25.95 0.51
CA GLY A 618 -19.19 -27.41 0.28
C GLY A 618 -17.91 -28.25 0.34
N THR A 619 -16.78 -27.70 0.82
CA THR A 619 -15.52 -28.45 1.01
C THR A 619 -14.98 -28.30 2.43
N ASN A 620 -14.12 -29.25 2.85
CA ASN A 620 -13.53 -29.29 4.20
C ASN A 620 -12.84 -27.95 4.56
N PRO A 621 -13.19 -27.28 5.67
CA PRO A 621 -12.58 -26.03 6.11
C PRO A 621 -11.07 -26.12 6.36
N ASP A 622 -10.54 -27.32 6.60
CA ASP A 622 -9.09 -27.52 6.73
C ASP A 622 -8.33 -27.27 5.40
N ASN A 623 -9.05 -27.05 4.30
CA ASN A 623 -8.51 -26.60 3.01
C ASN A 623 -8.67 -25.09 2.76
N TRP A 624 -9.28 -24.31 3.65
CA TRP A 624 -9.48 -22.87 3.41
C TRP A 624 -8.15 -22.10 3.60
N PRO A 625 -7.73 -21.25 2.65
CA PRO A 625 -6.50 -20.47 2.77
C PRO A 625 -6.65 -19.31 3.76
N ALA A 626 -5.95 -19.35 4.89
CA ALA A 626 -5.84 -18.17 5.76
C ALA A 626 -4.93 -17.13 5.11
N THR A 627 -5.53 -16.03 4.63
CA THR A 627 -4.83 -15.03 3.82
C THR A 627 -3.85 -14.20 4.64
N GLY A 628 -2.93 -13.49 3.98
CA GLY A 628 -1.99 -12.58 4.63
C GLY A 628 -2.61 -11.28 5.19
N ARG A 629 -3.94 -11.18 5.28
CA ARG A 629 -4.73 -9.96 5.56
C ARG A 629 -5.80 -10.23 6.63
N PRO A 630 -6.45 -9.22 7.23
CA PRO A 630 -7.65 -9.45 8.05
C PRO A 630 -8.72 -10.15 7.20
N MET A 631 -9.59 -10.98 7.79
CA MET A 631 -10.60 -11.74 7.05
C MET A 631 -12.00 -11.46 7.58
N SER A 632 -12.91 -11.03 6.71
CA SER A 632 -14.30 -10.69 7.00
C SER A 632 -15.22 -11.78 6.47
N MET A 633 -15.76 -12.62 7.36
CA MET A 633 -16.41 -13.89 6.97
C MET A 633 -17.89 -13.95 7.36
N VAL A 634 -18.79 -13.96 6.38
CA VAL A 634 -20.25 -14.04 6.61
C VAL A 634 -20.63 -15.39 7.18
N MET A 635 -21.09 -15.41 8.43
CA MET A 635 -21.58 -16.63 9.09
C MET A 635 -23.08 -16.83 8.96
N GLY A 636 -23.87 -15.76 8.87
CA GLY A 636 -25.35 -15.80 8.87
C GLY A 636 -26.01 -16.07 7.52
N GLY A 637 -27.31 -15.78 7.42
CA GLY A 637 -28.06 -15.86 6.17
C GLY A 637 -27.67 -14.80 5.14
N ASN A 638 -27.17 -13.66 5.61
CA ASN A 638 -26.65 -12.52 4.85
C ASN A 638 -25.72 -11.70 5.79
N TRP A 639 -25.15 -10.59 5.32
CA TRP A 639 -24.43 -9.62 6.17
C TRP A 639 -25.32 -9.03 7.28
N SER A 640 -26.58 -8.73 6.96
CA SER A 640 -27.59 -8.18 7.88
C SER A 640 -28.61 -9.24 8.31
N ALA A 641 -29.30 -8.99 9.44
CA ALA A 641 -30.36 -9.87 9.95
C ALA A 641 -31.61 -9.84 9.05
N THR A 642 -31.65 -10.75 8.07
CA THR A 642 -32.66 -10.79 6.99
C THR A 642 -33.65 -11.95 7.14
N GLN A 643 -33.35 -12.93 7.99
CA GLN A 643 -34.18 -14.09 8.25
C GLN A 643 -35.17 -13.88 9.40
N VAL A 644 -36.28 -14.60 9.37
CA VAL A 644 -37.30 -14.56 10.44
C VAL A 644 -36.78 -15.33 11.68
N PRO A 645 -36.97 -14.80 12.91
CA PRO A 645 -36.56 -15.49 14.15
C PRO A 645 -37.06 -16.94 14.23
N GLY A 646 -36.22 -17.84 14.74
CA GLY A 646 -36.49 -19.27 14.86
C GLY A 646 -36.04 -20.12 13.67
N ILE A 647 -35.58 -19.50 12.57
CA ILE A 647 -34.85 -20.20 11.50
C ILE A 647 -33.36 -20.21 11.85
N TYR A 648 -32.75 -21.39 11.90
CA TYR A 648 -31.30 -21.52 12.11
C TYR A 648 -30.55 -21.04 10.86
N THR A 649 -29.68 -20.03 11.01
CA THR A 649 -28.99 -19.38 9.86
C THR A 649 -27.48 -19.63 9.72
N PRO A 650 -26.71 -19.96 10.78
CA PRO A 650 -25.27 -20.20 10.64
C PRO A 650 -24.89 -21.20 9.55
N ARG A 651 -23.98 -20.78 8.67
CA ARG A 651 -23.46 -21.56 7.53
C ARG A 651 -22.32 -22.50 7.90
N TYR A 652 -21.55 -22.11 8.90
CA TYR A 652 -20.43 -22.86 9.45
C TYR A 652 -20.83 -23.40 10.83
N ASN A 653 -20.07 -24.35 11.37
CA ASN A 653 -20.15 -24.73 12.77
C ASN A 653 -18.93 -24.24 13.57
N THR A 654 -19.10 -24.18 14.89
CA THR A 654 -18.16 -23.60 15.85
C THR A 654 -16.73 -24.14 15.70
N MET A 655 -16.56 -25.41 15.32
CA MET A 655 -15.25 -26.04 15.10
C MET A 655 -14.48 -25.43 13.93
N GLU A 656 -15.20 -25.12 12.85
CA GLU A 656 -14.66 -24.57 11.61
C GLU A 656 -14.25 -23.12 11.83
N MET A 657 -15.14 -22.34 12.46
CA MET A 657 -14.90 -20.95 12.83
C MET A 657 -13.72 -20.81 13.80
N PHE A 658 -13.68 -21.66 14.84
CA PHE A 658 -12.58 -21.68 15.81
C PHE A 658 -11.24 -22.06 15.15
N ARG A 659 -11.19 -23.15 14.38
CA ARG A 659 -9.93 -23.63 13.77
C ARG A 659 -9.40 -22.66 12.71
N MET A 660 -10.29 -22.00 11.97
CA MET A 660 -9.92 -20.91 11.05
C MET A 660 -9.37 -19.68 11.80
N THR A 661 -10.02 -19.28 12.91
CA THR A 661 -9.55 -18.17 13.76
C THR A 661 -8.16 -18.46 14.34
N VAL A 662 -7.91 -19.70 14.78
CA VAL A 662 -6.60 -20.15 15.26
C VAL A 662 -5.55 -20.19 14.15
N LEU A 663 -5.87 -20.77 12.98
CA LEU A 663 -4.96 -20.77 11.83
C LEU A 663 -4.55 -19.34 11.47
N ARG A 664 -5.53 -18.44 11.37
CA ARG A 664 -5.27 -17.06 11.00
C ARG A 664 -4.48 -16.30 12.07
N ALA A 665 -4.54 -16.70 13.34
CA ALA A 665 -3.78 -16.06 14.43
C ALA A 665 -2.25 -16.09 14.20
N GLY A 666 -1.72 -17.22 13.73
CA GLY A 666 -0.28 -17.43 13.50
C GLY A 666 0.19 -17.35 12.05
N VAL A 667 -0.70 -17.12 11.08
CA VAL A 667 -0.28 -16.79 9.70
C VAL A 667 0.47 -15.47 9.68
N ASN A 668 1.69 -15.49 9.15
CA ASN A 668 2.56 -14.34 9.02
C ASN A 668 1.90 -13.27 8.15
N SER A 669 1.62 -12.10 8.75
CA SER A 669 0.94 -10.98 8.10
C SER A 669 1.32 -9.67 8.76
N THR A 670 1.56 -8.64 7.95
CA THR A 670 1.87 -7.27 8.40
C THR A 670 0.66 -6.50 8.92
N ASP A 671 -0.56 -7.02 8.72
CA ASP A 671 -1.77 -6.21 8.72
C ASP A 671 -2.68 -6.46 9.95
N GLY A 672 -2.54 -7.62 10.62
CA GLY A 672 -3.29 -7.94 11.84
C GLY A 672 -4.72 -8.41 11.63
N GLY A 673 -5.59 -8.06 12.59
CA GLY A 673 -7.04 -8.26 12.58
C GLY A 673 -7.53 -9.69 12.75
N GLY A 674 -6.79 -10.66 12.22
CA GLY A 674 -7.16 -12.07 12.20
C GLY A 674 -8.48 -12.30 11.45
N VAL A 675 -9.48 -12.88 12.11
CA VAL A 675 -10.83 -13.06 11.55
C VAL A 675 -11.83 -12.19 12.29
N ASN A 676 -12.65 -11.46 11.54
CA ASN A 676 -13.91 -10.89 12.01
C ASN A 676 -15.08 -11.65 11.39
N TRP A 677 -15.86 -12.31 12.25
CA TRP A 677 -17.05 -13.06 11.84
C TRP A 677 -18.23 -12.10 11.68
N ALA A 678 -19.06 -12.32 10.66
CA ALA A 678 -20.00 -11.31 10.20
C ALA A 678 -21.46 -11.77 10.13
N SER A 679 -22.33 -11.01 10.82
CA SER A 679 -23.79 -11.01 10.70
C SER A 679 -24.39 -9.85 11.53
N GLY A 680 -25.61 -9.43 11.20
CA GLY A 680 -26.31 -8.37 11.93
C GLY A 680 -27.16 -8.86 13.12
N PRO A 681 -27.41 -8.01 14.13
CA PRO A 681 -28.48 -8.19 15.10
C PRO A 681 -29.82 -7.70 14.54
N TYR A 682 -30.93 -8.07 15.18
CA TYR A 682 -32.26 -7.55 14.88
C TYR A 682 -32.50 -6.14 15.45
N ALA A 683 -33.40 -5.38 14.82
CA ALA A 683 -33.98 -4.20 15.43
C ALA A 683 -34.90 -4.61 16.59
N GLY A 684 -34.59 -4.16 17.80
CA GLY A 684 -35.24 -4.61 19.03
C GLY A 684 -34.47 -5.72 19.77
N GLY A 685 -33.18 -5.86 19.51
CA GLY A 685 -32.26 -6.76 20.22
C GLY A 685 -32.29 -8.21 19.75
N GLY A 686 -31.24 -8.97 20.11
CA GLY A 686 -31.06 -10.36 19.69
C GLY A 686 -30.59 -10.54 18.25
N TRP A 687 -30.48 -11.80 17.83
CA TRP A 687 -29.75 -12.22 16.62
C TRP A 687 -30.51 -13.29 15.83
N GLU A 688 -30.13 -13.49 14.56
CA GLU A 688 -30.57 -14.68 13.82
C GLU A 688 -30.21 -15.97 14.58
N THR A 689 -31.12 -16.95 14.60
CA THR A 689 -31.02 -18.10 15.52
C THR A 689 -29.78 -18.94 15.26
N GLY A 690 -28.97 -19.16 16.30
CA GLY A 690 -27.69 -19.87 16.25
C GLY A 690 -26.46 -18.97 16.15
N VAL A 691 -26.60 -17.68 15.78
CA VAL A 691 -25.46 -16.76 15.60
C VAL A 691 -24.78 -16.45 16.93
N LEU A 692 -25.54 -15.97 17.92
CA LEU A 692 -25.02 -15.64 19.25
C LEU A 692 -24.51 -16.90 19.95
N GLU A 693 -25.24 -18.00 19.83
CA GLU A 693 -24.94 -19.27 20.49
C GLU A 693 -23.60 -19.86 20.00
N GLN A 694 -23.31 -19.83 18.69
CA GLN A 694 -22.01 -20.26 18.18
C GLN A 694 -20.88 -19.31 18.57
N MET A 695 -21.11 -18.01 18.55
CA MET A 695 -20.08 -17.02 18.93
C MET A 695 -19.74 -17.10 20.43
N GLN A 696 -20.73 -17.35 21.29
CA GLN A 696 -20.53 -17.64 22.72
C GLN A 696 -19.80 -18.98 22.94
N GLU A 697 -20.15 -20.04 22.19
CA GLU A 697 -19.45 -21.33 22.28
C GLU A 697 -17.97 -21.18 21.85
N MET A 698 -17.70 -20.54 20.72
CA MET A 698 -16.34 -20.25 20.26
C MET A 698 -15.59 -19.35 21.26
N GLY A 699 -16.23 -18.32 21.80
CA GLY A 699 -15.69 -17.48 22.87
C GLY A 699 -15.28 -18.29 24.10
N SER A 700 -16.10 -19.27 24.50
CA SER A 700 -15.80 -20.18 25.61
C SER A 700 -14.61 -21.10 25.33
N TRP A 701 -14.35 -21.46 24.07
CA TRP A 701 -13.19 -22.26 23.66
C TRP A 701 -11.92 -21.41 23.48
N ILE A 702 -12.06 -20.15 23.09
CA ILE A 702 -10.95 -19.18 23.01
C ILE A 702 -10.51 -18.77 24.42
N ALA A 703 -11.42 -18.57 25.36
CA ALA A 703 -11.14 -18.10 26.72
C ALA A 703 -9.94 -18.79 27.43
N PRO A 704 -9.86 -20.15 27.54
CA PRO A 704 -8.74 -20.82 28.23
C PRO A 704 -7.41 -20.73 27.46
N ILE A 705 -7.43 -20.42 26.16
CA ILE A 705 -6.22 -20.25 25.33
C ILE A 705 -5.98 -18.80 24.88
N ARG A 706 -6.73 -17.83 25.41
CA ARG A 706 -6.72 -16.44 24.92
C ARG A 706 -5.32 -15.83 24.79
N PRO A 707 -4.35 -16.05 25.70
CA PRO A 707 -2.99 -15.53 25.57
C PRO A 707 -2.21 -16.01 24.34
N SER A 708 -2.65 -17.07 23.65
CA SER A 708 -2.03 -17.55 22.42
C SER A 708 -2.74 -17.10 21.14
N ILE A 709 -3.79 -16.29 21.25
CA ILE A 709 -4.54 -15.72 20.12
C ILE A 709 -4.52 -14.19 20.19
N CYS A 710 -5.02 -13.63 21.29
CA CYS A 710 -5.14 -12.18 21.51
C CYS A 710 -3.82 -11.61 22.09
N ASP A 711 -3.51 -10.37 21.72
CA ASP A 711 -2.22 -9.71 22.02
C ASP A 711 -0.97 -10.53 21.58
N THR A 712 -1.06 -11.18 20.42
CA THR A 712 0.04 -11.99 19.85
C THR A 712 0.59 -11.45 18.53
N PHE A 713 1.79 -11.90 18.16
CA PHE A 713 2.30 -11.85 16.79
C PHE A 713 2.38 -13.28 16.20
N PRO A 714 2.38 -13.43 14.86
CA PRO A 714 2.81 -14.66 14.21
C PRO A 714 4.20 -15.11 14.67
N SER A 715 4.43 -16.42 14.76
CA SER A 715 5.71 -16.97 15.23
C SER A 715 6.88 -16.64 14.28
N GLN A 716 8.02 -16.29 14.88
CA GLN A 716 9.31 -16.21 14.20
C GLN A 716 10.13 -17.51 14.33
N SER A 717 9.78 -18.38 15.29
CA SER A 717 10.39 -19.71 15.43
C SER A 717 9.82 -20.70 14.39
N TRP A 718 8.51 -20.66 14.13
CA TRP A 718 7.79 -21.54 13.20
C TRP A 718 6.83 -20.73 12.33
N ILE A 719 7.41 -20.11 11.29
CA ILE A 719 6.70 -19.20 10.38
C ILE A 719 5.64 -19.97 9.56
N THR A 720 4.37 -19.58 9.67
CA THR A 720 3.28 -20.05 8.81
C THR A 720 3.03 -19.03 7.69
N PRO A 721 3.27 -19.34 6.39
CA PRO A 721 3.11 -18.37 5.31
C PRO A 721 1.64 -17.93 5.05
N PRO A 722 1.43 -16.76 4.41
CA PRO A 722 0.14 -16.39 3.83
C PRO A 722 -0.46 -17.48 2.94
N ASN A 723 -1.79 -17.59 2.94
CA ASN A 723 -2.58 -18.56 2.18
C ASN A 723 -2.33 -20.03 2.59
N SER A 724 -1.73 -20.28 3.76
CA SER A 724 -1.64 -21.63 4.35
C SER A 724 -3.04 -22.18 4.65
N THR A 725 -3.20 -23.50 4.57
CA THR A 725 -4.41 -24.24 4.94
C THR A 725 -4.07 -25.22 6.07
N ILE A 726 -5.04 -25.67 6.87
CA ILE A 726 -4.78 -26.60 8.01
C ILE A 726 -4.19 -27.94 7.52
N ASN A 727 -4.70 -28.46 6.40
CA ASN A 727 -4.17 -29.67 5.75
C ASN A 727 -2.79 -29.44 5.08
N GLY A 728 -2.39 -28.18 4.85
CA GLY A 728 -1.09 -27.78 4.32
C GLY A 728 -0.04 -27.44 5.38
N LEU A 729 -0.39 -27.45 6.68
CA LEU A 729 0.53 -27.07 7.75
C LEU A 729 1.70 -28.06 7.90
N SER A 730 2.91 -27.53 7.85
CA SER A 730 4.12 -28.31 8.17
C SER A 730 4.03 -28.81 9.61
N ASN A 731 4.28 -30.10 9.82
CA ASN A 731 4.14 -30.79 11.11
C ASN A 731 2.74 -30.67 11.76
N GLY A 732 1.70 -30.21 11.04
CA GLY A 732 0.35 -30.02 11.55
C GLY A 732 0.16 -28.83 12.50
N ILE A 733 1.11 -27.88 12.51
CA ILE A 733 1.15 -26.76 13.45
C ILE A 733 1.04 -25.38 12.79
N VAL A 734 0.48 -24.45 13.56
CA VAL A 734 0.59 -23.00 13.41
C VAL A 734 1.09 -22.44 14.75
N ALA A 735 1.82 -21.33 14.77
CA ALA A 735 2.42 -20.82 16.00
C ALA A 735 2.30 -19.29 16.16
N THR A 736 2.19 -18.86 17.41
CA THR A 736 2.09 -17.45 17.82
C THR A 736 3.10 -17.13 18.93
N ARG A 737 3.40 -15.83 19.09
CA ARG A 737 4.30 -15.28 20.10
C ARG A 737 3.56 -14.22 20.92
N SER A 738 3.52 -14.38 22.24
CA SER A 738 2.99 -13.40 23.18
C SER A 738 3.71 -12.05 23.01
N ALA A 739 2.96 -10.95 22.86
CA ALA A 739 3.56 -9.62 22.87
C ALA A 739 3.96 -9.15 24.28
N SER A 740 3.37 -9.75 25.34
CA SER A 740 3.53 -9.31 26.73
C SER A 740 4.76 -9.88 27.44
N ASP A 741 5.04 -11.17 27.26
CA ASP A 741 6.12 -11.90 27.93
C ASP A 741 6.98 -12.75 26.97
N GLY A 742 6.73 -12.64 25.67
CA GLY A 742 7.52 -13.32 24.64
C GLY A 742 7.42 -14.85 24.68
N ARG A 743 6.47 -15.44 25.41
CA ARG A 743 6.20 -16.89 25.38
C ARG A 743 5.77 -17.31 23.97
N GLU A 744 6.23 -18.48 23.54
CA GLU A 744 5.80 -19.08 22.26
C GLU A 744 4.65 -20.05 22.50
N PHE A 745 3.72 -20.13 21.54
CA PHE A 745 2.62 -21.08 21.57
C PHE A 745 2.55 -21.86 20.26
N ILE A 746 2.63 -23.18 20.34
CA ILE A 746 2.38 -24.09 19.24
C ILE A 746 0.93 -24.53 19.31
N HIS A 747 0.16 -24.23 18.27
CA HIS A 747 -1.22 -24.68 18.09
C HIS A 747 -1.21 -25.91 17.19
N VAL A 748 -1.45 -27.08 17.78
CA VAL A 748 -1.52 -28.34 17.06
C VAL A 748 -2.94 -28.51 16.52
N LEU A 749 -3.13 -28.18 15.23
CA LEU A 749 -4.42 -28.26 14.53
C LEU A 749 -4.61 -29.59 13.80
N THR A 750 -3.52 -30.27 13.43
CA THR A 750 -3.52 -31.61 12.80
C THR A 750 -2.63 -32.54 13.65
N PRO A 751 -3.19 -33.20 14.69
CA PRO A 751 -2.38 -33.90 15.68
C PRO A 751 -1.74 -35.20 15.17
N PRO A 752 -0.55 -35.57 15.68
CA PRO A 752 0.12 -36.81 15.30
C PRO A 752 -0.56 -38.05 15.89
N ALA A 753 -0.34 -39.21 15.25
CA ALA A 753 -0.96 -40.49 15.63
C ALA A 753 -0.44 -41.11 16.94
N GLY A 754 0.58 -40.51 17.57
CA GLY A 754 1.10 -40.90 18.89
C GLY A 754 1.17 -39.67 19.81
N ASN A 755 1.49 -39.87 21.10
CA ASN A 755 1.53 -38.79 22.10
C ASN A 755 2.67 -37.76 21.91
N SER A 756 3.42 -37.82 20.82
CA SER A 756 4.66 -37.07 20.60
C SER A 756 4.63 -36.33 19.26
N LEU A 757 5.02 -35.06 19.28
CA LEU A 757 5.10 -34.16 18.14
C LEU A 757 6.54 -33.67 18.01
N THR A 758 7.16 -33.81 16.85
CA THR A 758 8.45 -33.15 16.55
C THR A 758 8.21 -31.97 15.63
N VAL A 759 8.75 -30.81 15.99
CA VAL A 759 8.74 -29.55 15.22
C VAL A 759 10.19 -29.19 14.83
N PRO A 760 10.42 -28.54 13.67
CA PRO A 760 11.78 -28.22 13.23
C PRO A 760 12.49 -27.24 14.17
N ALA A 761 13.79 -27.04 13.98
CA ALA A 761 14.56 -26.07 14.76
C ALA A 761 13.94 -24.66 14.63
N PRO A 762 13.81 -23.89 15.73
CA PRO A 762 13.36 -22.50 15.69
C PRO A 762 14.17 -21.66 14.67
N ALA A 763 13.49 -21.02 13.72
CA ALA A 763 14.15 -20.25 12.65
C ALA A 763 14.86 -18.99 13.16
N ASP A 764 14.46 -18.47 14.32
CA ASP A 764 15.15 -17.40 15.07
C ASP A 764 16.22 -17.93 16.05
N GLY A 765 16.47 -19.24 16.07
CA GLY A 765 17.48 -19.90 16.89
C GLY A 765 17.13 -20.05 18.38
N ARG A 766 15.93 -19.63 18.80
CA ARG A 766 15.57 -19.46 20.22
C ARG A 766 15.56 -20.76 21.03
N GLY A 767 16.00 -20.69 22.29
CA GLY A 767 15.93 -21.78 23.26
C GLY A 767 14.64 -21.76 24.08
N TYR A 768 14.07 -22.94 24.35
CA TYR A 768 12.94 -23.13 25.27
C TYR A 768 13.35 -24.07 26.44
N ALA A 769 12.93 -23.74 27.66
CA ALA A 769 13.33 -24.43 28.89
C ALA A 769 12.31 -25.49 29.36
N SER A 770 11.02 -25.24 29.12
CA SER A 770 9.94 -26.13 29.49
C SER A 770 8.75 -25.94 28.54
N ALA A 771 7.93 -26.99 28.42
CA ALA A 771 6.68 -26.96 27.69
C ALA A 771 5.51 -27.35 28.62
N SER A 772 4.32 -26.82 28.36
CA SER A 772 3.09 -27.19 29.06
C SER A 772 1.85 -27.05 28.17
N LEU A 773 0.78 -27.77 28.49
CA LEU A 773 -0.54 -27.58 27.88
C LEU A 773 -1.17 -26.30 28.43
N LEU A 774 -1.52 -25.35 27.56
CA LEU A 774 -2.05 -24.05 28.01
C LEU A 774 -3.39 -24.15 28.73
N GLU A 775 -4.29 -25.05 28.28
CA GLU A 775 -5.64 -25.19 28.88
C GLU A 775 -5.62 -25.81 30.29
N SER A 776 -4.63 -26.66 30.62
CA SER A 776 -4.60 -27.43 31.88
C SER A 776 -3.41 -27.11 32.80
N GLY A 777 -2.35 -26.50 32.27
CA GLY A 777 -1.07 -26.33 32.96
C GLY A 777 -0.24 -27.62 33.09
N ASN A 778 -0.70 -28.75 32.54
CA ASN A 778 0.04 -30.01 32.61
C ASN A 778 1.39 -29.89 31.87
N PRO A 779 2.50 -30.40 32.43
CA PRO A 779 3.81 -30.32 31.79
C PRO A 779 3.85 -31.19 30.53
N VAL A 780 4.58 -30.74 29.51
CA VAL A 780 4.87 -31.48 28.29
C VAL A 780 6.37 -31.76 28.28
N ASP A 781 6.78 -33.01 28.05
CA ASP A 781 8.20 -33.36 27.99
C ASP A 781 8.83 -32.71 26.75
N LEU A 782 9.87 -31.88 26.96
CA LEU A 782 10.57 -31.14 25.93
C LEU A 782 11.98 -31.70 25.73
N VAL A 783 12.24 -32.26 24.55
CA VAL A 783 13.54 -32.82 24.15
C VAL A 783 14.07 -32.09 22.92
N ARG A 784 15.25 -31.46 23.02
CA ARG A 784 15.96 -30.91 21.86
C ARG A 784 16.83 -31.98 21.22
N ASN A 785 16.60 -32.24 19.94
CA ASN A 785 17.32 -33.24 19.15
C ASN A 785 18.68 -32.69 18.64
N GLY A 786 19.54 -33.57 18.13
CA GLY A 786 20.90 -33.23 17.69
C GLY A 786 20.98 -32.32 16.46
N ASP A 787 19.91 -32.22 15.68
CA ASP A 787 19.73 -31.29 14.55
C ASP A 787 19.13 -29.94 14.96
N GLY A 788 18.83 -29.76 16.25
CA GLY A 788 18.20 -28.57 16.81
C GLY A 788 16.67 -28.59 16.83
N SER A 789 16.01 -29.58 16.22
CA SER A 789 14.56 -29.76 16.27
C SER A 789 14.08 -30.07 17.71
N LEU A 790 12.79 -29.84 17.98
CA LEU A 790 12.20 -30.06 19.30
C LEU A 790 11.15 -31.17 19.22
N THR A 791 11.27 -32.17 20.10
CA THR A 791 10.24 -33.18 20.35
C THR A 791 9.47 -32.82 21.62
N LEU A 792 8.15 -32.81 21.51
CA LEU A 792 7.18 -32.45 22.54
C LEU A 792 6.28 -33.66 22.81
N THR A 793 6.29 -34.19 24.04
CA THR A 793 5.60 -35.43 24.38
C THR A 793 4.59 -35.21 25.52
N LEU A 794 3.33 -35.58 25.28
CA LEU A 794 2.24 -35.49 26.26
C LEU A 794 2.35 -36.58 27.32
N GLN A 795 1.98 -36.25 28.56
CA GLN A 795 2.08 -37.14 29.72
C GLN A 795 1.04 -38.28 29.67
N SER A 796 1.27 -39.29 30.50
CA SER A 796 0.37 -40.45 30.63
C SER A 796 -0.99 -40.06 31.24
N GLY A 797 -1.95 -39.71 30.38
CA GLY A 797 -3.30 -39.30 30.76
C GLY A 797 -3.81 -38.11 29.94
N ASP A 798 -2.89 -37.33 29.37
CA ASP A 798 -3.19 -36.29 28.39
C ASP A 798 -3.45 -36.89 26.99
N ALA A 799 -4.20 -36.15 26.17
CA ALA A 799 -4.50 -36.54 24.79
C ALA A 799 -4.54 -35.29 23.89
N TRP A 800 -4.24 -35.49 22.60
CA TRP A 800 -4.41 -34.43 21.61
C TRP A 800 -5.90 -34.08 21.45
N SER A 801 -6.21 -32.80 21.60
CA SER A 801 -7.52 -32.24 21.26
C SER A 801 -7.66 -32.12 19.73
N PRO A 802 -8.72 -32.68 19.11
CA PRO A 802 -8.96 -32.53 17.67
C PRO A 802 -9.44 -31.10 17.30
N ARG A 803 -9.79 -30.28 18.29
CA ARG A 803 -10.08 -28.84 18.13
C ARG A 803 -8.79 -28.06 17.89
N ASN A 804 -7.90 -28.10 18.88
CA ASN A 804 -6.58 -27.48 18.91
C ASN A 804 -5.93 -27.93 20.22
N THR A 805 -4.67 -28.35 20.20
CA THR A 805 -3.86 -28.47 21.42
C THR A 805 -2.82 -27.36 21.45
N VAL A 806 -2.94 -26.42 22.38
CA VAL A 806 -1.94 -25.36 22.55
C VAL A 806 -0.86 -25.82 23.53
N ILE A 807 0.37 -25.94 23.03
CA ILE A 807 1.56 -26.11 23.85
C ILE A 807 2.23 -24.75 24.03
N ALA A 808 2.24 -24.28 25.28
CA ALA A 808 3.00 -23.14 25.75
C ALA A 808 4.47 -23.54 25.93
N LEU A 809 5.40 -22.76 25.36
CA LEU A 809 6.85 -22.94 25.53
C LEU A 809 7.46 -21.76 26.27
N GLU A 810 8.01 -22.00 27.45
CA GLU A 810 8.73 -20.97 28.20
C GLU A 810 10.14 -20.79 27.60
N PRO A 811 10.55 -19.57 27.26
CA PRO A 811 11.90 -19.32 26.74
C PRO A 811 12.96 -19.61 27.82
N VAL A 812 14.13 -20.10 27.39
CA VAL A 812 15.27 -20.26 28.31
C VAL A 812 15.59 -18.91 28.94
N THR A 813 15.69 -18.89 30.27
CA THR A 813 16.16 -17.75 31.04
C THR A 813 17.40 -18.15 31.82
N VAL A 814 18.52 -17.47 31.60
CA VAL A 814 19.82 -17.79 32.21
C VAL A 814 20.14 -16.75 33.29
N THR A 815 20.32 -17.21 34.53
CA THR A 815 20.59 -16.33 35.67
C THR A 815 22.08 -16.04 35.83
N TRP A 816 22.47 -14.76 35.86
CA TRP A 816 23.83 -14.33 36.21
C TRP A 816 23.90 -13.85 37.65
N ASN A 817 24.70 -14.52 38.49
CA ASN A 817 24.80 -14.21 39.92
C ASN A 817 25.98 -13.28 40.26
N GLY A 818 26.87 -13.04 39.29
CA GLY A 818 28.03 -12.17 39.46
C GLY A 818 29.17 -12.77 40.29
N ASN A 819 29.35 -14.09 40.23
CA ASN A 819 30.54 -14.77 40.72
C ASN A 819 31.56 -14.96 39.58
N THR A 820 32.83 -15.24 39.90
CA THR A 820 33.92 -15.35 38.90
C THR A 820 33.89 -16.59 38.01
N ASN A 821 32.97 -17.53 38.25
CA ASN A 821 32.80 -18.73 37.45
C ASN A 821 31.68 -18.53 36.39
N ASP A 822 30.75 -17.60 36.64
CA ASP A 822 29.70 -17.18 35.70
C ASP A 822 30.28 -16.24 34.64
N ALA A 823 30.95 -16.82 33.64
CA ALA A 823 31.34 -16.10 32.43
C ALA A 823 30.10 -15.45 31.80
N GLY A 824 30.05 -14.12 31.78
CA GLY A 824 28.88 -13.33 31.35
C GLY A 824 28.48 -13.53 29.88
N PRO A 825 27.32 -13.00 29.45
CA PRO A 825 26.82 -13.17 28.09
C PRO A 825 27.86 -12.83 27.01
N GLY A 826 27.97 -13.70 26.00
CA GLY A 826 28.99 -13.63 24.95
C GLY A 826 30.41 -14.00 25.36
N THR A 827 30.77 -14.07 26.66
CA THR A 827 32.13 -14.44 27.08
C THR A 827 32.40 -15.94 26.98
N ALA A 828 32.74 -16.40 25.78
CA ALA A 828 33.40 -17.69 25.60
C ALA A 828 34.79 -17.67 26.26
N ALA A 829 34.88 -18.08 27.53
CA ALA A 829 36.15 -18.20 28.23
C ALA A 829 36.99 -19.34 27.61
N TRP A 830 38.18 -19.01 27.08
CA TRP A 830 39.03 -19.95 26.36
C TRP A 830 39.60 -21.03 27.30
N ALA A 831 39.36 -22.29 26.93
CA ALA A 831 40.10 -23.45 27.42
C ALA A 831 40.20 -24.44 26.25
N ASP A 832 41.42 -24.68 25.75
CA ASP A 832 41.68 -25.17 24.38
C ASP A 832 41.22 -26.61 24.05
N TRP A 833 40.51 -27.30 24.95
CA TRP A 833 40.40 -28.78 24.93
C TRP A 833 38.98 -29.35 24.89
N MET A 834 37.96 -28.61 24.40
CA MET A 834 36.68 -29.21 24.02
C MET A 834 35.91 -28.41 22.95
N ASP A 835 35.86 -28.98 21.75
CA ASP A 835 34.86 -28.67 20.72
C ASP A 835 33.50 -29.26 21.12
N ASN A 836 32.39 -28.58 20.77
CA ASN A 836 31.02 -29.14 20.83
C ASN A 836 29.95 -28.21 20.22
N PHE A 837 29.96 -28.03 18.88
CA PHE A 837 28.72 -27.65 18.17
C PHE A 837 27.92 -28.88 17.67
N THR A 838 28.44 -30.10 17.79
CA THR A 838 27.80 -31.33 17.33
C THR A 838 27.83 -32.48 18.36
N GLY A 839 27.04 -32.34 19.43
CA GLY A 839 26.49 -33.46 20.22
C GLY A 839 27.31 -33.99 21.41
N GLY A 840 26.85 -33.73 22.65
CA GLY A 840 27.46 -34.39 23.82
C GLY A 840 27.06 -33.95 25.24
N VAL A 841 25.77 -33.85 25.59
CA VAL A 841 25.25 -33.68 26.99
C VAL A 841 25.77 -32.41 27.75
N PRO A 842 25.28 -32.05 28.98
CA PRO A 842 25.11 -30.62 29.31
C PRO A 842 26.10 -30.04 30.35
N ILE A 843 26.31 -28.72 30.23
CA ILE A 843 26.71 -27.85 31.34
C ILE A 843 25.59 -26.80 31.50
N PRO A 844 24.95 -26.63 32.68
CA PRO A 844 23.78 -25.75 32.83
C PRO A 844 24.02 -24.23 32.72
N THR A 845 25.27 -23.78 32.58
CA THR A 845 25.71 -22.42 32.94
C THR A 845 26.36 -21.66 31.78
N ARG A 846 25.79 -21.74 30.57
CA ARG A 846 26.28 -21.02 29.39
C ARG A 846 25.14 -20.40 28.58
N PHE A 847 25.19 -19.08 28.43
CA PHE A 847 24.27 -18.27 27.62
C PHE A 847 24.28 -18.71 26.15
N ARG A 848 23.11 -18.74 25.50
CA ARG A 848 22.94 -18.94 24.07
C ARG A 848 22.31 -17.72 23.41
N SER A 849 22.47 -17.61 22.09
CA SER A 849 21.82 -16.58 21.31
C SER A 849 20.30 -16.73 21.39
N GLY A 850 19.60 -15.69 21.85
CA GLY A 850 18.15 -15.66 22.01
C GLY A 850 17.60 -16.18 23.35
N ASP A 851 18.45 -16.62 24.28
CA ASP A 851 18.05 -16.88 25.67
C ASP A 851 17.73 -15.55 26.38
N ASN A 852 16.71 -15.50 27.24
CA ASN A 852 16.48 -14.42 28.19
C ASN A 852 17.60 -14.43 29.27
N VAL A 853 17.89 -13.29 29.91
CA VAL A 853 18.94 -13.18 30.95
C VAL A 853 18.46 -12.42 32.19
N ASP A 854 18.55 -13.08 33.35
CA ASP A 854 18.19 -12.52 34.66
C ASP A 854 19.45 -12.20 35.48
N PHE A 855 19.68 -10.93 35.79
CA PHE A 855 20.77 -10.47 36.64
C PHE A 855 20.31 -10.42 38.11
N THR A 856 20.78 -11.36 38.94
CA THR A 856 20.33 -11.50 40.34
C THR A 856 21.50 -11.74 41.28
N GLY A 857 21.89 -10.75 42.09
CA GLY A 857 23.01 -10.92 43.02
C GLY A 857 22.89 -10.03 44.25
N GLN A 858 23.50 -10.47 45.37
CA GLN A 858 23.58 -9.71 46.61
C GLN A 858 24.94 -9.00 46.72
N GLY A 859 24.97 -7.81 47.32
CA GLY A 859 26.16 -7.01 47.52
C GLY A 859 26.15 -5.69 46.73
N ALA A 860 27.29 -5.01 46.71
CA ALA A 860 27.43 -3.71 46.02
C ALA A 860 27.60 -3.84 44.50
N ALA A 861 27.56 -2.69 43.82
CA ALA A 861 27.66 -2.53 42.37
C ALA A 861 28.71 -3.45 41.70
N SER A 862 28.32 -4.08 40.59
CA SER A 862 29.13 -5.09 39.90
C SER A 862 29.33 -4.75 38.41
N VAL A 863 30.53 -4.97 37.89
CA VAL A 863 30.86 -4.77 36.47
C VAL A 863 30.59 -6.05 35.68
N VAL A 864 29.81 -5.96 34.61
CA VAL A 864 29.52 -7.08 33.70
C VAL A 864 30.38 -6.95 32.43
N PRO A 865 31.27 -7.91 32.12
CA PRO A 865 31.98 -7.96 30.84
C PRO A 865 31.05 -8.55 29.77
N TRP A 866 30.98 -7.89 28.60
CA TRP A 866 30.17 -8.31 27.46
C TRP A 866 31.01 -8.34 26.17
N VAL A 867 30.73 -9.27 25.26
CA VAL A 867 31.42 -9.46 23.96
C VAL A 867 30.48 -9.12 22.80
N ALA A 868 31.03 -8.61 21.69
CA ALA A 868 30.25 -8.28 20.50
C ALA A 868 29.52 -9.50 19.88
N ASP A 869 28.57 -9.19 18.99
CA ASP A 869 27.86 -10.12 18.10
C ASP A 869 27.07 -11.22 18.82
N PHE A 870 26.32 -10.83 19.87
CA PHE A 870 25.47 -11.73 20.65
C PHE A 870 24.02 -11.23 20.75
N SER A 871 23.04 -12.11 20.54
CA SER A 871 21.61 -11.83 20.71
C SER A 871 21.07 -12.43 22.00
N VAL A 872 20.14 -11.76 22.67
CA VAL A 872 19.43 -12.22 23.87
C VAL A 872 17.93 -12.02 23.69
N GLY A 873 17.11 -12.70 24.50
CA GLY A 873 15.69 -12.41 24.63
C GLY A 873 15.45 -11.20 25.55
N ASP A 874 14.64 -11.39 26.59
CA ASP A 874 14.46 -10.41 27.65
C ASP A 874 15.75 -10.21 28.47
N LEU A 875 15.94 -9.00 29.01
CA LEU A 875 16.85 -8.76 30.14
C LEU A 875 16.06 -8.40 31.41
N ARG A 876 16.48 -8.89 32.58
CA ARG A 876 15.89 -8.51 33.88
C ARG A 876 16.96 -8.21 34.93
N PHE A 877 16.73 -7.24 35.80
CA PHE A 877 17.71 -6.77 36.78
C PHE A 877 17.13 -6.68 38.20
N SER A 878 17.76 -7.36 39.17
CA SER A 878 17.35 -7.32 40.58
C SER A 878 18.50 -7.53 41.58
N GLY A 879 18.24 -7.23 42.86
CA GLY A 879 19.10 -7.55 44.01
C GLY A 879 20.22 -6.55 44.33
N LYS A 880 20.81 -5.91 43.31
CA LYS A 880 21.84 -4.86 43.43
C LYS A 880 21.92 -4.01 42.16
N ASP A 881 22.65 -2.90 42.21
CA ASP A 881 22.97 -2.10 41.02
C ASP A 881 23.99 -2.81 40.10
N TYR A 882 23.87 -2.57 38.78
CA TYR A 882 24.73 -3.15 37.75
C TYR A 882 25.36 -2.07 36.87
N HIS A 883 26.64 -2.26 36.52
CA HIS A 883 27.36 -1.43 35.54
C HIS A 883 27.87 -2.33 34.42
N ILE A 884 27.20 -2.29 33.27
CA ILE A 884 27.47 -3.14 32.12
C ILE A 884 28.44 -2.40 31.21
N ARG A 885 29.63 -2.97 31.03
CA ARG A 885 30.73 -2.39 30.25
C ARG A 885 31.10 -3.33 29.11
N PRO A 886 30.55 -3.12 27.90
CA PRO A 886 30.91 -3.93 26.76
C PRO A 886 32.38 -3.73 26.36
N SER A 887 32.96 -4.77 25.74
CA SER A 887 34.30 -4.71 25.16
C SER A 887 34.22 -4.60 23.63
N GLY A 888 34.97 -3.65 23.06
CA GLY A 888 34.98 -3.39 21.61
C GLY A 888 33.84 -2.51 21.12
N ALA A 889 33.30 -2.81 19.93
CA ALA A 889 32.13 -2.16 19.33
C ALA A 889 30.95 -3.15 19.41
N PRO A 890 30.11 -3.09 20.46
CA PRO A 890 29.15 -4.15 20.77
C PRO A 890 27.86 -4.09 19.95
N ILE A 891 27.51 -5.23 19.34
CA ILE A 891 26.13 -5.54 18.98
C ILE A 891 25.51 -6.37 20.12
N LEU A 892 24.46 -5.82 20.74
CA LEU A 892 23.62 -6.46 21.73
C LEU A 892 22.19 -6.50 21.18
N THR A 893 21.89 -7.53 20.41
CA THR A 893 20.55 -7.70 19.84
C THR A 893 19.58 -8.14 20.95
N LEU A 894 18.51 -7.38 21.16
CA LEU A 894 17.37 -7.76 22.00
C LEU A 894 16.28 -8.34 21.09
N ALA A 895 16.21 -9.66 20.98
CA ALA A 895 15.23 -10.35 20.15
C ALA A 895 13.77 -10.06 20.56
N SER A 896 13.51 -9.76 21.85
CA SER A 896 12.19 -9.31 22.33
C SER A 896 12.06 -7.78 22.49
N GLY A 897 13.18 -7.06 22.60
CA GLY A 897 13.20 -5.63 22.94
C GLY A 897 12.90 -5.29 24.40
N ARG A 898 12.70 -6.26 25.30
CA ARG A 898 12.28 -6.01 26.70
C ARG A 898 13.44 -5.93 27.70
N MET A 899 13.40 -4.92 28.57
CA MET A 899 14.24 -4.81 29.77
C MET A 899 13.39 -4.55 31.03
N ASP A 900 13.48 -5.43 32.02
CA ASP A 900 12.84 -5.27 33.34
C ASP A 900 13.85 -4.83 34.40
N VAL A 901 13.54 -3.81 35.20
CA VAL A 901 14.39 -3.38 36.32
C VAL A 901 13.54 -3.31 37.59
N ALA A 902 13.89 -4.11 38.59
CA ALA A 902 13.15 -4.19 39.86
C ALA A 902 13.21 -2.86 40.65
N GLU A 903 12.20 -2.62 41.49
CA GLU A 903 12.13 -1.41 42.33
C GLU A 903 13.38 -1.22 43.20
N GLY A 904 13.89 0.01 43.28
CA GLY A 904 15.09 0.35 44.03
C GLY A 904 16.42 -0.03 43.38
N ILE A 905 16.41 -0.61 42.16
CA ILE A 905 17.62 -1.05 41.44
C ILE A 905 17.96 -0.10 40.29
N THR A 906 19.26 0.10 40.05
CA THR A 906 19.82 0.82 38.90
C THR A 906 20.59 -0.12 37.98
N ALA A 907 20.14 -0.27 36.73
CA ALA A 907 20.87 -0.98 35.69
C ALA A 907 21.50 0.05 34.74
N THR A 908 22.84 0.20 34.80
CA THR A 908 23.59 1.17 34.00
C THR A 908 24.34 0.47 32.88
N PHE A 909 24.10 0.86 31.64
CA PHE A 909 24.98 0.54 30.51
C PHE A 909 25.91 1.73 30.27
N GLU A 910 27.23 1.48 30.21
CA GLU A 910 28.26 2.53 30.16
C GLU A 910 29.22 2.37 28.96
N GLU A 911 29.69 3.48 28.40
CA GLU A 911 30.72 3.49 27.34
C GLU A 911 32.09 3.01 27.86
N GLY A 912 32.47 1.78 27.51
CA GLY A 912 33.74 1.17 27.95
C GLY A 912 35.01 1.80 27.35
N ALA A 913 34.91 2.42 26.16
CA ALA A 913 35.98 3.17 25.51
C ALA A 913 35.39 4.17 24.49
N PRO A 914 36.03 5.33 24.24
CA PRO A 914 35.49 6.37 23.36
C PRO A 914 35.21 5.86 21.93
N GLY A 915 33.95 5.90 21.50
CA GLY A 915 33.51 5.54 20.15
C GLY A 915 32.89 4.13 20.01
N GLY A 916 32.74 3.37 21.10
CA GLY A 916 32.00 2.10 21.09
C GLY A 916 30.50 2.30 21.24
N SER A 917 29.74 2.30 20.14
CA SER A 917 28.27 2.36 20.16
C SER A 917 27.64 1.04 20.61
N LEU A 918 26.58 1.09 21.43
CA LEU A 918 25.79 -0.08 21.82
C LEU A 918 24.61 -0.27 20.88
N THR A 919 24.77 -1.14 19.89
CA THR A 919 23.65 -1.52 19.02
C THR A 919 22.70 -2.42 19.80
N LEU A 920 21.78 -1.81 20.56
CA LEU A 920 20.55 -2.41 21.09
C LEU A 920 19.59 -2.73 19.93
N ALA A 921 19.93 -3.73 19.12
CA ALA A 921 19.15 -4.06 17.92
C ALA A 921 17.87 -4.82 18.30
N GLY A 922 16.71 -4.31 17.89
CA GLY A 922 15.42 -4.99 18.08
C GLY A 922 14.35 -4.26 17.29
N SER A 923 13.67 -4.94 16.36
CA SER A 923 12.70 -4.35 15.42
C SER A 923 11.46 -3.73 16.08
N ASN A 924 11.29 -3.94 17.38
CA ASN A 924 10.10 -3.60 18.15
C ASN A 924 10.34 -2.43 19.12
N GLY A 925 11.53 -1.81 19.07
CA GLY A 925 11.96 -0.77 20.00
C GLY A 925 12.47 -1.31 21.34
N LEU A 926 12.28 -0.52 22.42
CA LEU A 926 12.74 -0.83 23.78
C LEU A 926 11.56 -0.75 24.76
N THR A 927 11.14 -1.87 25.34
CA THR A 927 10.10 -1.89 26.37
C THR A 927 10.75 -1.99 27.76
N LYS A 928 10.73 -0.88 28.51
CA LYS A 928 11.23 -0.78 29.89
C LYS A 928 10.08 -1.05 30.87
N THR A 929 10.21 -2.13 31.62
CA THR A 929 9.26 -2.58 32.65
C THR A 929 9.90 -2.51 34.06
N GLY A 930 9.09 -2.69 35.11
CA GLY A 930 9.55 -2.72 36.52
C GLY A 930 9.87 -1.35 37.13
N GLY A 931 9.76 -1.23 38.47
CA GLY A 931 9.85 0.06 39.19
C GLY A 931 11.23 0.73 39.26
N GLY A 932 12.30 0.06 38.82
CA GLY A 932 13.67 0.54 38.91
C GLY A 932 14.12 1.47 37.78
N THR A 933 15.39 1.88 37.86
CA THR A 933 16.04 2.82 36.93
C THR A 933 16.88 2.07 35.90
N LEU A 934 16.57 2.26 34.61
CA LEU A 934 17.47 1.91 33.50
C LEU A 934 18.26 3.17 33.11
N VAL A 935 19.59 3.08 33.05
CA VAL A 935 20.47 4.16 32.62
C VAL A 935 21.21 3.73 31.35
N LEU A 936 21.05 4.50 30.27
CA LEU A 936 21.75 4.29 29.00
C LEU A 936 22.75 5.44 28.79
N ASP A 937 24.01 5.21 29.20
CA ASP A 937 25.11 6.17 29.08
C ASP A 937 26.07 5.84 27.92
N LEU A 938 25.50 5.41 26.79
CA LEU A 938 26.19 5.27 25.49
C LEU A 938 25.19 5.31 24.33
N PRO A 939 25.59 5.81 23.14
CA PRO A 939 24.69 5.92 21.99
C PRO A 939 24.30 4.54 21.46
N SER A 940 23.07 4.44 20.95
CA SER A 940 22.52 3.18 20.44
C SER A 940 21.93 3.31 19.04
N GLN A 941 21.53 2.18 18.46
CA GLN A 941 20.84 2.06 17.19
C GLN A 941 19.44 1.41 17.39
N VAL A 942 18.73 1.82 18.45
CA VAL A 942 17.37 1.32 18.74
C VAL A 942 16.43 1.66 17.58
N THR A 943 15.52 0.72 17.30
CA THR A 943 14.64 0.76 16.12
C THR A 943 13.19 0.50 16.50
N GLY A 944 12.45 1.57 16.81
CA GLY A 944 11.04 1.49 17.25
C GLY A 944 10.80 2.26 18.55
N ASN A 945 9.55 2.26 19.03
CA ASN A 945 9.16 3.03 20.21
C ASN A 945 9.89 2.56 21.49
N THR A 946 10.22 3.53 22.35
CA THR A 946 10.67 3.26 23.71
C THR A 946 9.46 3.31 24.64
N ASN A 947 8.93 2.15 25.00
CA ASN A 947 7.75 2.02 25.86
C ASN A 947 8.19 1.96 27.33
N LEU A 948 7.89 2.99 28.09
CA LEU A 948 8.09 3.04 29.54
C LEU A 948 6.77 2.67 30.24
N THR A 949 6.65 1.42 30.69
CA THR A 949 5.48 0.93 31.44
C THR A 949 5.72 0.88 32.95
N GLY A 950 6.90 1.33 33.40
CA GLY A 950 7.22 1.45 34.82
C GLY A 950 8.64 1.92 35.13
N GLY A 951 8.80 2.56 36.28
CA GLY A 951 10.08 3.00 36.82
C GLY A 951 10.67 4.22 36.09
N VAL A 952 12.00 4.28 36.03
CA VAL A 952 12.74 5.41 35.45
C VAL A 952 13.58 4.95 34.27
N LEU A 953 13.67 5.79 33.24
CA LEU A 953 14.60 5.67 32.14
C LEU A 953 15.44 6.95 32.06
N ALA A 954 16.75 6.84 32.33
CA ALA A 954 17.72 7.92 32.20
C ALA A 954 18.61 7.68 30.98
N VAL A 955 18.79 8.71 30.15
CA VAL A 955 19.41 8.58 28.83
C VAL A 955 20.37 9.73 28.56
N ARG A 956 21.54 9.43 27.99
CA ARG A 956 22.41 10.46 27.42
C ARG A 956 21.97 10.82 25.98
N PRO A 957 22.39 11.97 25.42
CA PRO A 957 22.07 12.33 24.04
C PRO A 957 22.47 11.21 23.05
N GLY A 958 21.51 10.74 22.24
CA GLY A 958 21.68 9.65 21.28
C GLY A 958 21.55 8.22 21.84
N ALA A 959 21.21 8.03 23.12
CA ALA A 959 21.14 6.70 23.75
C ALA A 959 19.90 5.86 23.38
N LEU A 960 18.90 6.45 22.72
CA LEU A 960 17.69 5.77 22.22
C LEU A 960 17.66 5.65 20.68
N GLY A 961 18.81 5.76 20.02
CA GLY A 961 18.88 5.85 18.57
C GLY A 961 18.30 7.16 18.03
N SER A 962 17.92 7.15 16.75
CA SER A 962 17.41 8.33 16.03
C SER A 962 15.89 8.45 15.97
N THR A 963 15.15 7.39 16.33
CA THR A 963 13.78 7.20 15.79
C THR A 963 12.95 6.20 16.58
N GLY A 964 11.82 6.70 17.09
CA GLY A 964 10.83 6.00 17.91
C GLY A 964 10.19 7.01 18.86
N ASN A 965 8.91 6.86 19.18
CA ASN A 965 8.28 7.67 20.24
C ASN A 965 8.74 7.17 21.62
N ILE A 966 8.85 8.06 22.60
CA ILE A 966 8.84 7.65 24.01
C ILE A 966 7.37 7.55 24.42
N VAL A 967 6.91 6.32 24.64
CA VAL A 967 5.54 6.00 25.05
C VAL A 967 5.52 5.80 26.56
N PHE A 968 4.51 6.34 27.23
CA PHE A 968 4.28 6.14 28.65
C PHE A 968 2.93 5.40 28.81
N ASP A 969 2.97 4.17 29.31
CA ASP A 969 1.78 3.38 29.66
C ASP A 969 1.62 3.40 31.19
N GLY A 970 0.83 4.37 31.70
CA GLY A 970 0.59 4.60 33.14
C GLY A 970 0.36 6.06 33.48
#